data_AF-A0A166BH60-F1
#
_entry.id   AF-A0A166BH60-F1
#
_cell.length_a   1.000
_cell.length_b   1.000
_cell.length_c   1.000
_cell.angle_alpha   90.00
_cell.angle_beta   90.00
_cell.angle_gamma   90.00
#
_symmetry.space_group_name_H-M   'P 1'
#
loop_
_entity.id
_entity.type
_entity.pdbx_description
1 polymer ?
#
loop_
_entity_poly.entity_id
_entity_poly.type
_entity_poly.pdbx_seq_one_letter_code
_entity_poly.pdbx_strand_id
1 'polypeptide(L)'
;MATFLDTAQEHLFPTWDPQPEYEGLASWSAEDINRLRGLSIPENTRSATPDLGMYALGRLEILDPSFPDTLRDFVNDKGHIFLSDTSGSGKTRLVTEVLDRYGGLYFTCSAGTSLNTHGSVDLVTALADIRTQAVYGSGLFEDIDLSKRMSRRAKTQLVHNQRHVRLIFERLILSRLLLFNEFCILSRARGFADEWARRVWVWLQLRPHATLQHDCFYSIYCAVERLGEDEVTRRLESALETCGSTISHVVIDEADIALNSFTNAFSTSTYDIPRHAPIFRELIKCLADHFPKQRLVVSSAQLDLPLMIDALADSRTTTKSVRHFGGLPTLASVGRCADYLGHFFPGAFSSEEYRLVYAWTRGRIRFLALLTTYILLYGAQNMMQCLDAMLAVLADRHPPGAKAQLAEHHDFRRESVVPLLDYKDMDWSDACVSLRKSVIDYALYGRTEPEATHCASLVSLNAAHFLDSGAAVVSEPIILHRLARWVQSSTRASIFGLIRCKLEDNTFDLNEAAFVEGFAAVLWSAFNAFDVSACFDFPGLRPDWVHHRASLVLPCFRRRRRPFAPLTARPESLLSVAETSDDVFKWLNDASRPFLVPDEDFGAELLFMLDLHGDAQALVTVHTKFSEAKRTRRDLRAVPPRPHEFYKKSPEDNQRLMDILAKLPPLPIGSRKRTRGSDATKVRHARLPLLRLLCFTEPWRSHEAYDPPVASVNFGRLLQLPPPVEFNMSDVENRISEYR
;
A
#
# COMPACT_ATOMS: atom_id res chain seq x y z
N MET A 1 33.20 -26.66 4.07
CA MET A 1 32.68 -26.77 2.69
C MET A 1 32.80 -28.19 2.13
N ALA A 2 34.01 -28.78 2.04
CA ALA A 2 34.18 -30.16 1.55
C ALA A 2 33.20 -31.17 2.19
N THR A 3 33.14 -31.22 3.53
CA THR A 3 32.20 -32.08 4.28
C THR A 3 30.73 -31.86 3.92
N PHE A 4 30.31 -30.60 3.74
CA PHE A 4 28.95 -30.28 3.32
C PHE A 4 28.66 -30.78 1.90
N LEU A 5 29.62 -30.63 0.98
CA LEU A 5 29.45 -31.15 -0.38
C LEU A 5 29.38 -32.67 -0.42
N ASP A 6 30.07 -33.36 0.49
CA ASP A 6 30.01 -34.82 0.61
C ASP A 6 28.61 -35.28 1.06
N THR A 7 27.95 -34.54 1.95
CA THR A 7 26.58 -34.86 2.43
C THR A 7 25.47 -34.31 1.55
N ALA A 8 25.74 -33.23 0.79
CA ALA A 8 24.74 -32.53 -0.01
C ALA A 8 24.06 -33.44 -1.04
N GLN A 9 24.74 -34.49 -1.53
CA GLN A 9 24.18 -35.46 -2.48
C GLN A 9 22.99 -36.25 -1.91
N GLU A 10 22.96 -36.47 -0.60
CA GLU A 10 21.90 -37.26 0.06
C GLU A 10 20.78 -36.36 0.57
N HIS A 11 21.14 -35.31 1.30
CA HIS A 11 20.20 -34.34 1.87
C HIS A 11 20.83 -32.94 1.85
N LEU A 12 20.22 -32.01 1.12
CA LEU A 12 20.69 -30.63 1.10
C LEU A 12 20.51 -29.94 2.47
N PHE A 13 19.45 -30.29 3.22
CA PHE A 13 19.07 -29.63 4.48
C PHE A 13 18.31 -30.54 5.44
N PRO A 14 18.23 -30.12 6.72
CA PRO A 14 17.18 -30.57 7.63
C PRO A 14 15.81 -30.39 6.99
N THR A 15 15.04 -31.48 6.99
CA THR A 15 13.65 -31.48 6.58
C THR A 15 12.78 -31.27 7.81
N TRP A 16 11.73 -30.48 7.67
CA TRP A 16 10.74 -30.29 8.71
C TRP A 16 10.05 -31.63 8.98
N ASP A 17 10.05 -32.04 10.25
CA ASP A 17 9.41 -33.29 10.67
C ASP A 17 8.00 -33.00 11.23
N PRO A 18 6.92 -33.37 10.52
CA PRO A 18 5.56 -33.20 11.00
C PRO A 18 5.32 -34.03 12.26
N GLN A 19 4.79 -33.39 13.30
CA GLN A 19 4.44 -34.03 14.56
C GLN A 19 2.95 -34.37 14.62
N PRO A 20 2.53 -35.42 15.35
CA PRO A 20 1.11 -35.77 15.54
C PRO A 20 0.36 -34.79 16.44
N GLU A 21 1.09 -34.04 17.26
CA GLU A 21 0.60 -32.99 18.14
C GLU A 21 1.55 -31.81 18.09
N TYR A 22 1.01 -30.60 18.12
CA TYR A 22 1.78 -29.36 18.20
C TYR A 22 1.17 -28.46 19.26
N GLU A 23 1.95 -28.13 20.30
CA GLU A 23 1.53 -27.23 21.40
C GLU A 23 0.21 -27.62 22.06
N GLY A 24 -0.01 -28.92 22.30
CA GLY A 24 -1.23 -29.41 22.96
C GLY A 24 -2.41 -29.67 22.01
N LEU A 25 -2.25 -29.39 20.72
CA LEU A 25 -3.29 -29.56 19.71
C LEU A 25 -2.94 -30.72 18.78
N ALA A 26 -3.87 -31.66 18.64
CA ALA A 26 -3.76 -32.71 17.63
C ALA A 26 -3.64 -32.05 16.24
N SER A 27 -2.60 -32.41 15.50
CA SER A 27 -2.24 -31.81 14.20
C SER A 27 -2.42 -32.81 13.06
N TRP A 28 -1.76 -33.98 13.10
CA TRP A 28 -1.72 -34.89 11.96
C TRP A 28 -1.96 -36.36 12.32
N SER A 29 -2.64 -37.07 11.43
CA SER A 29 -2.72 -38.53 11.46
C SER A 29 -1.38 -39.17 11.08
N ALA A 30 -1.16 -40.44 11.43
CA ALA A 30 0.06 -41.15 11.04
C ALA A 30 0.23 -41.26 9.51
N GLU A 31 -0.88 -41.37 8.78
CA GLU A 31 -0.89 -41.38 7.31
C GLU A 31 -0.46 -40.02 6.74
N ASP A 32 -1.02 -38.93 7.27
CA ASP A 32 -0.66 -37.57 6.86
C ASP A 32 0.79 -37.24 7.16
N ILE A 33 1.32 -37.65 8.32
CA ILE A 33 2.73 -37.48 8.67
C ILE A 33 3.63 -38.10 7.62
N ASN A 34 3.37 -39.36 7.23
CA ASN A 34 4.17 -40.04 6.22
C ASN A 34 4.10 -39.34 4.85
N ARG A 35 2.92 -38.86 4.47
CA ARG A 35 2.73 -38.09 3.23
C ARG A 35 3.48 -36.76 3.26
N LEU A 36 3.37 -35.99 4.35
CA LEU A 36 4.03 -34.70 4.54
C LEU A 36 5.56 -34.86 4.57
N ARG A 37 6.08 -35.92 5.20
CA ARG A 37 7.52 -36.28 5.10
C ARG A 37 7.95 -36.52 3.66
N GLY A 38 7.10 -37.17 2.87
CA GLY A 38 7.33 -37.39 1.43
C GLY A 38 7.48 -36.09 0.62
N LEU A 39 6.91 -34.97 1.09
CA LEU A 39 7.11 -33.67 0.45
C LEU A 39 8.53 -33.12 0.67
N SER A 40 9.26 -33.57 1.70
CA SER A 40 10.61 -33.08 2.03
C SER A 40 10.67 -31.55 2.20
N ILE A 41 9.70 -30.98 2.94
CA ILE A 41 9.65 -29.53 3.19
C ILE A 41 10.88 -29.12 4.01
N PRO A 42 11.67 -28.11 3.60
CA PRO A 42 12.81 -27.65 4.38
C PRO A 42 12.38 -27.10 5.75
N GLU A 43 13.15 -27.36 6.78
CA GLU A 43 12.93 -26.77 8.10
C GLU A 43 13.52 -25.35 8.18
N ASN A 44 12.82 -24.41 8.81
CA ASN A 44 13.40 -23.15 9.24
C ASN A 44 14.23 -23.38 10.51
N THR A 45 15.55 -23.39 10.36
CA THR A 45 16.52 -23.69 11.45
C THR A 45 16.40 -22.79 12.68
N ARG A 46 15.70 -21.66 12.61
CA ARG A 46 15.54 -20.73 13.75
C ARG A 46 14.28 -20.99 14.56
N SER A 47 13.23 -21.48 13.92
CA SER A 47 11.89 -21.64 14.50
C SER A 47 11.39 -23.08 14.50
N ALA A 48 12.11 -24.01 13.87
CA ALA A 48 11.67 -25.38 13.60
C ALA A 48 10.31 -25.47 12.86
N THR A 49 9.98 -24.43 12.09
CA THR A 49 8.75 -24.37 11.29
C THR A 49 9.02 -24.75 9.84
N PRO A 50 8.02 -25.19 9.05
CA PRO A 50 8.22 -25.43 7.62
C PRO A 50 8.61 -24.14 6.88
N ASP A 51 9.63 -24.19 6.01
CA ASP A 51 10.02 -23.08 5.15
C ASP A 51 9.47 -23.26 3.73
N LEU A 52 8.31 -22.65 3.50
CA LEU A 52 7.67 -22.65 2.18
C LEU A 52 8.34 -21.72 1.17
N GLY A 53 9.14 -20.74 1.62
CA GLY A 53 9.91 -19.88 0.73
C GLY A 53 11.01 -20.65 0.00
N MET A 54 11.53 -21.71 0.63
CA MET A 54 12.57 -22.58 0.10
C MET A 54 12.04 -23.90 -0.46
N TYR A 55 10.79 -24.25 -0.18
CA TYR A 55 10.15 -25.46 -0.67
C TYR A 55 10.15 -25.52 -2.21
N ALA A 56 10.49 -26.69 -2.78
CA ALA A 56 10.54 -26.91 -4.23
C ALA A 56 11.40 -25.90 -5.03
N LEU A 57 12.47 -25.33 -4.43
CA LEU A 57 13.37 -24.41 -5.14
C LEU A 57 13.91 -25.03 -6.44
N GLY A 58 13.83 -24.25 -7.53
CA GLY A 58 14.19 -24.69 -8.88
C GLY A 58 13.02 -25.31 -9.64
N ARG A 59 11.92 -25.65 -8.94
CA ARG A 59 10.76 -26.40 -9.44
C ARG A 59 9.44 -25.76 -8.99
N LEU A 60 9.41 -24.43 -8.92
CA LEU A 60 8.21 -23.71 -8.46
C LEU A 60 6.98 -23.99 -9.34
N GLU A 61 7.16 -24.48 -10.58
CA GLU A 61 6.06 -24.91 -11.44
C GLU A 61 5.14 -25.99 -10.84
N ILE A 62 5.60 -26.72 -9.81
CA ILE A 62 4.77 -27.67 -9.06
C ILE A 62 3.65 -26.94 -8.29
N LEU A 63 3.95 -25.77 -7.73
CA LEU A 63 2.99 -24.93 -7.00
C LEU A 63 2.32 -23.90 -7.91
N ASP A 64 3.03 -23.48 -8.95
CA ASP A 64 2.58 -22.47 -9.89
C ASP A 64 2.89 -22.89 -11.35
N PRO A 65 1.96 -23.60 -12.01
CA PRO A 65 2.10 -23.96 -13.42
C PRO A 65 2.39 -22.81 -14.40
N SER A 66 2.11 -21.55 -14.05
CA SER A 66 2.40 -20.38 -14.89
C SER A 66 3.79 -19.77 -14.67
N PHE A 67 4.47 -20.18 -13.59
CA PHE A 67 5.80 -19.65 -13.24
C PHE A 67 6.86 -19.77 -14.36
N PRO A 68 6.91 -20.86 -15.16
CA PRO A 68 7.88 -20.93 -16.26
C PRO A 68 7.78 -19.78 -17.26
N ASP A 69 6.59 -19.23 -17.49
CA ASP A 69 6.40 -18.10 -18.40
C ASP A 69 6.82 -16.78 -17.74
N THR A 70 6.50 -16.58 -16.46
CA THR A 70 7.00 -15.44 -15.66
C THR A 70 8.51 -15.41 -15.61
N LEU A 71 9.14 -16.56 -15.33
CA LEU A 71 10.59 -16.65 -15.26
C LEU A 71 11.23 -16.37 -16.62
N ARG A 72 10.62 -16.89 -17.71
CA ARG A 72 11.08 -16.62 -19.07
C ARG A 72 11.02 -15.13 -19.38
N ASP A 73 9.90 -14.46 -19.10
CA ASP A 73 9.78 -13.02 -19.31
C ASP A 73 10.81 -12.23 -18.48
N PHE A 74 11.00 -12.59 -17.21
CA PHE A 74 11.99 -11.97 -16.33
C PHE A 74 13.40 -12.01 -16.95
N VAL A 75 13.80 -13.16 -17.51
CA VAL A 75 15.15 -13.35 -18.03
C VAL A 75 15.34 -13.02 -19.51
N ASN A 76 14.27 -12.81 -20.28
CA ASN A 76 14.32 -12.62 -21.74
C ASN A 76 15.12 -11.40 -22.20
N ASP A 77 15.14 -10.31 -21.41
CA ASP A 77 15.91 -9.11 -21.72
C ASP A 77 17.40 -9.28 -21.37
N LYS A 78 18.30 -8.60 -22.07
CA LYS A 78 19.74 -8.51 -21.73
C LYS A 78 20.06 -7.35 -20.78
N GLY A 79 19.09 -6.45 -20.55
CA GLY A 79 19.18 -5.35 -19.60
C GLY A 79 19.33 -5.79 -18.13
N HIS A 80 19.80 -4.88 -17.28
CA HIS A 80 19.69 -5.07 -15.83
C HIS A 80 18.21 -5.06 -15.40
N ILE A 81 17.88 -5.66 -14.26
CA ILE A 81 16.50 -5.71 -13.76
C ILE A 81 16.39 -4.95 -12.46
N PHE A 82 15.35 -4.12 -12.36
CA PHE A 82 14.83 -3.62 -11.09
C PHE A 82 13.49 -4.32 -10.82
N LEU A 83 13.49 -5.30 -9.93
CA LEU A 83 12.33 -6.05 -9.48
C LEU A 83 11.67 -5.32 -8.30
N SER A 84 10.60 -4.58 -8.58
CA SER A 84 9.87 -3.82 -7.56
C SER A 84 8.45 -4.33 -7.41
N ASP A 85 8.09 -4.68 -6.19
CA ASP A 85 6.73 -5.08 -5.81
C ASP A 85 6.60 -5.11 -4.29
N THR A 86 5.38 -5.27 -3.78
CA THR A 86 5.09 -5.25 -2.35
C THR A 86 5.83 -6.35 -1.58
N SER A 87 6.09 -6.15 -0.29
CA SER A 87 6.69 -7.21 0.55
C SER A 87 5.78 -8.44 0.59
N GLY A 88 6.36 -9.61 0.34
CA GLY A 88 5.62 -10.87 0.30
C GLY A 88 4.97 -11.24 -1.04
N SER A 89 5.21 -10.49 -2.12
CA SER A 89 4.73 -10.83 -3.48
C SER A 89 5.49 -12.01 -4.13
N GLY A 90 6.61 -12.45 -3.55
CA GLY A 90 7.44 -13.53 -4.10
C GLY A 90 8.73 -13.06 -4.79
N LYS A 91 9.14 -11.80 -4.60
CA LYS A 91 10.37 -11.26 -5.23
C LYS A 91 11.61 -12.08 -4.91
N THR A 92 11.87 -12.33 -3.62
CA THR A 92 12.97 -13.20 -3.15
C THR A 92 12.88 -14.57 -3.80
N ARG A 93 11.67 -15.16 -3.87
CA ARG A 93 11.49 -16.45 -4.52
C ARG A 93 11.88 -16.40 -5.99
N LEU A 94 11.42 -15.41 -6.75
CA LEU A 94 11.78 -15.26 -8.16
C LEU A 94 13.28 -15.12 -8.37
N VAL A 95 13.97 -14.28 -7.60
CA VAL A 95 15.44 -14.11 -7.76
C VAL A 95 16.22 -15.37 -7.37
N THR A 96 15.73 -16.14 -6.39
CA THR A 96 16.36 -17.42 -6.01
C THR A 96 16.17 -18.50 -7.09
N GLU A 97 15.02 -18.54 -7.75
CA GLU A 97 14.77 -19.42 -8.90
C GLU A 97 15.67 -19.07 -10.10
N VAL A 98 15.89 -17.77 -10.33
CA VAL A 98 16.85 -17.31 -11.35
C VAL A 98 18.26 -17.79 -11.02
N LEU A 99 18.69 -17.68 -9.76
CA LEU A 99 20.01 -18.13 -9.36
C LEU A 99 20.16 -19.66 -9.42
N ASP A 100 19.12 -20.45 -9.12
CA ASP A 100 19.15 -21.92 -9.25
C ASP A 100 19.39 -22.31 -10.72
N ARG A 101 18.66 -21.66 -11.63
CA ARG A 101 18.73 -21.99 -13.07
C ARG A 101 19.96 -21.44 -13.77
N TYR A 102 20.38 -20.22 -13.45
CA TYR A 102 21.44 -19.51 -14.19
C TYR A 102 22.75 -19.34 -13.41
N GLY A 103 22.73 -19.46 -12.08
CA GLY A 103 23.90 -19.30 -11.22
C GLY A 103 24.25 -17.83 -10.99
N GLY A 104 24.95 -17.54 -9.89
CA GLY A 104 25.33 -16.17 -9.59
C GLY A 104 25.65 -15.92 -8.14
N LEU A 105 25.78 -14.64 -7.80
CA LEU A 105 25.98 -14.17 -6.43
C LEU A 105 24.68 -13.58 -5.87
N TYR A 106 24.36 -13.92 -4.64
CA TYR A 106 23.22 -13.39 -3.88
C TYR A 106 23.72 -12.53 -2.73
N PHE A 107 23.32 -11.26 -2.76
CA PHE A 107 23.47 -10.31 -1.68
C PHE A 107 22.08 -9.91 -1.18
N THR A 108 21.93 -9.74 0.12
CA THR A 108 20.69 -9.21 0.70
C THR A 108 21.03 -8.10 1.69
N CYS A 109 20.26 -7.02 1.66
CA CYS A 109 20.40 -5.93 2.64
C CYS A 109 19.64 -6.23 3.94
N SER A 110 18.85 -7.32 3.96
CA SER A 110 18.14 -7.84 5.14
C SER A 110 18.46 -9.31 5.32
N ALA A 111 19.03 -9.67 6.46
CA ALA A 111 19.26 -11.06 6.82
C ALA A 111 19.30 -11.19 8.33
N GLY A 112 19.01 -12.40 8.79
CA GLY A 112 19.17 -12.74 10.19
C GLY A 112 18.10 -12.16 11.10
N THR A 113 16.94 -11.77 10.56
CA THR A 113 15.72 -11.53 11.35
C THR A 113 14.84 -12.79 11.36
N SER A 114 13.74 -12.79 12.11
CA SER A 114 12.74 -13.87 12.02
C SER A 114 11.97 -13.83 10.70
N LEU A 115 11.81 -12.62 10.12
CA LEU A 115 11.06 -12.37 8.89
C LEU A 115 11.88 -12.58 7.63
N ASN A 116 13.20 -12.37 7.72
CA ASN A 116 14.13 -12.61 6.64
C ASN A 116 15.25 -13.53 7.13
N THR A 117 14.99 -14.83 7.00
CA THR A 117 15.91 -15.89 7.40
C THR A 117 16.92 -16.26 6.31
N HIS A 118 16.79 -15.68 5.12
CA HIS A 118 17.57 -16.08 3.95
C HIS A 118 18.72 -15.11 3.69
N GLY A 119 19.85 -15.66 3.26
CA GLY A 119 21.07 -14.92 2.97
C GLY A 119 22.10 -14.97 4.09
N SER A 120 23.30 -14.49 3.75
CA SER A 120 24.36 -14.23 4.72
C SER A 120 24.20 -12.85 5.33
N VAL A 121 24.71 -12.67 6.55
CA VAL A 121 24.67 -11.39 7.28
C VAL A 121 25.82 -10.45 6.93
N ASP A 122 26.71 -10.82 6.01
CA ASP A 122 27.88 -10.02 5.59
C ASP A 122 27.54 -8.61 5.10
N LEU A 123 26.65 -8.44 4.12
CA LEU A 123 26.25 -7.12 3.62
C LEU A 123 25.50 -6.31 4.69
N VAL A 124 24.61 -6.97 5.44
CA VAL A 124 23.86 -6.35 6.55
C VAL A 124 24.82 -5.78 7.60
N THR A 125 25.82 -6.56 7.98
CA THR A 125 26.82 -6.17 8.97
C THR A 125 27.71 -5.07 8.40
N ALA A 126 28.13 -5.17 7.14
CA ALA A 126 28.88 -4.10 6.47
C ALA A 126 28.13 -2.76 6.49
N LEU A 127 26.81 -2.75 6.22
CA LEU A 127 25.98 -1.54 6.30
C LEU A 127 25.85 -1.02 7.74
N ALA A 128 25.72 -1.92 8.73
CA ALA A 128 25.67 -1.56 10.14
C ALA A 128 27.00 -0.97 10.64
N ASP A 129 28.13 -1.53 10.22
CA ASP A 129 29.47 -1.09 10.59
C ASP A 129 29.77 0.32 10.07
N ILE A 130 29.32 0.64 8.86
CA ILE A 130 29.39 2.01 8.32
C ILE A 130 28.67 3.01 9.25
N ARG A 131 27.49 2.61 9.77
CA ARG A 131 26.69 3.46 10.67
C ARG A 131 27.37 3.67 12.02
N THR A 132 27.97 2.62 12.59
CA THR A 132 28.67 2.73 13.88
C THR A 132 29.93 3.60 13.77
N GLN A 133 30.70 3.47 12.70
CA GLN A 133 31.89 4.30 12.46
C GLN A 133 31.57 5.79 12.30
N ALA A 134 30.39 6.13 11.76
CA ALA A 134 29.94 7.52 11.63
C ALA A 134 29.83 8.22 13.00
N VAL A 135 29.47 7.48 14.04
CA VAL A 135 29.34 8.01 15.41
C VAL A 135 30.71 8.27 16.06
N TYR A 136 31.75 7.50 15.70
CA TYR A 136 33.08 7.57 16.35
C TYR A 136 34.14 8.35 15.57
N GLY A 137 33.75 9.10 14.53
CA GLY A 137 34.62 10.06 13.84
C GLY A 137 35.48 9.52 12.69
N SER A 138 35.29 8.27 12.29
CA SER A 138 35.94 7.65 11.11
C SER A 138 34.96 7.17 10.03
N GLY A 139 33.67 7.46 10.17
CA GLY A 139 32.64 7.04 9.21
C GLY A 139 32.25 8.13 8.22
N LEU A 140 31.08 7.95 7.60
CA LEU A 140 30.61 8.81 6.51
C LEU A 140 30.26 10.21 6.98
N PHE A 141 30.52 11.19 6.12
CA PHE A 141 29.93 12.52 6.25
C PHE A 141 28.47 12.46 5.78
N GLU A 142 27.54 12.62 6.71
CA GLU A 142 26.12 12.81 6.40
C GLU A 142 25.85 14.29 6.07
N ASP A 143 24.79 14.56 5.29
CA ASP A 143 24.36 15.90 4.86
C ASP A 143 25.41 16.72 4.09
N ILE A 144 25.92 16.15 3.00
CA ILE A 144 26.85 16.87 2.11
C ILE A 144 26.14 18.04 1.44
N ASP A 145 26.61 19.27 1.64
CA ASP A 145 26.04 20.45 0.96
C ASP A 145 26.18 20.36 -0.58
N LEU A 146 25.09 19.98 -1.25
CA LEU A 146 24.98 19.91 -2.70
C LEU A 146 24.47 21.23 -3.25
N SER A 147 25.31 21.85 -4.09
CA SER A 147 24.96 23.04 -4.85
C SER A 147 25.52 22.94 -6.26
N LYS A 148 25.00 23.77 -7.19
CA LYS A 148 25.52 23.86 -8.57
C LYS A 148 27.04 24.05 -8.62
N ARG A 149 27.62 24.69 -7.60
CA ARG A 149 29.07 24.84 -7.42
C ARG A 149 29.45 24.33 -6.03
N MET A 150 29.48 22.99 -5.89
CA MET A 150 29.89 22.34 -4.66
C MET A 150 31.19 22.93 -4.10
N SER A 151 31.17 23.22 -2.80
CA SER A 151 32.35 23.70 -2.09
C SER A 151 33.49 22.68 -2.14
N ARG A 152 34.73 23.13 -1.97
CA ARG A 152 35.90 22.23 -1.90
C ARG A 152 35.72 21.20 -0.78
N ARG A 153 35.16 21.61 0.36
CA ARG A 153 34.86 20.74 1.50
C ARG A 153 33.86 19.65 1.11
N ALA A 154 32.72 20.01 0.52
CA ALA A 154 31.69 19.06 0.10
C ALA A 154 32.25 18.03 -0.90
N LYS A 155 33.08 18.47 -1.86
CA LYS A 155 33.76 17.55 -2.80
C LYS A 155 34.70 16.59 -2.09
N THR A 156 35.50 17.07 -1.14
CA THR A 156 36.42 16.22 -0.36
C THR A 156 35.65 15.21 0.49
N GLN A 157 34.54 15.62 1.11
CA GLN A 157 33.66 14.73 1.87
C GLN A 157 33.01 13.65 0.99
N LEU A 158 32.51 14.03 -0.20
CA LEU A 158 31.93 13.09 -1.15
C LEU A 158 32.96 12.05 -1.62
N VAL A 159 34.16 12.49 -2.02
CA VAL A 159 35.23 11.59 -2.45
C VAL A 159 35.67 10.66 -1.31
N HIS A 160 35.73 11.17 -0.07
CA HIS A 160 36.02 10.36 1.10
C HIS A 160 34.95 9.26 1.29
N ASN A 161 33.66 9.64 1.30
CA ASN A 161 32.55 8.70 1.45
C ASN A 161 32.59 7.63 0.35
N GLN A 162 32.77 8.03 -0.91
CA GLN A 162 32.82 7.13 -2.06
C GLN A 162 33.98 6.12 -1.95
N ARG A 163 35.19 6.58 -1.59
CA ARG A 163 36.35 5.69 -1.41
C ARG A 163 36.14 4.72 -0.24
N HIS A 164 35.62 5.20 0.89
CA HIS A 164 35.40 4.39 2.08
C HIS A 164 34.40 3.26 1.80
N VAL A 165 33.23 3.59 1.26
CA VAL A 165 32.20 2.62 0.93
C VAL A 165 32.65 1.66 -0.18
N ARG A 166 33.35 2.15 -1.19
CA ARG A 166 33.90 1.30 -2.26
C ARG A 166 34.80 0.20 -1.70
N LEU A 167 35.73 0.54 -0.80
CA LEU A 167 36.63 -0.45 -0.19
C LEU A 167 35.85 -1.51 0.61
N ILE A 168 34.79 -1.12 1.32
CA ILE A 168 33.94 -2.04 2.08
C ILE A 168 33.24 -3.02 1.14
N PHE A 169 32.64 -2.52 0.05
CA PHE A 169 31.98 -3.37 -0.94
C PHE A 169 32.98 -4.23 -1.74
N GLU A 170 34.19 -3.76 -2.01
CA GLU A 170 35.24 -4.57 -2.65
C GLU A 170 35.68 -5.74 -1.75
N ARG A 171 35.79 -5.51 -0.44
CA ARG A 171 36.06 -6.58 0.54
C ARG A 171 34.92 -7.60 0.58
N LEU A 172 33.68 -7.13 0.52
CA LEU A 172 32.49 -7.98 0.45
C LEU A 172 32.51 -8.85 -0.81
N ILE A 173 32.72 -8.25 -1.99
CA ILE A 173 32.82 -8.98 -3.27
C ILE A 173 33.95 -10.00 -3.22
N LEU A 174 35.13 -9.59 -2.75
CA LEU A 174 36.29 -10.47 -2.62
C LEU A 174 35.97 -11.69 -1.73
N SER A 175 35.31 -11.49 -0.59
CA SER A 175 34.94 -12.59 0.31
C SER A 175 34.06 -13.64 -0.39
N ARG A 176 33.10 -13.19 -1.20
CA ARG A 176 32.19 -14.04 -1.98
C ARG A 176 32.92 -14.80 -3.07
N LEU A 177 33.81 -14.12 -3.80
CA LEU A 177 34.57 -14.74 -4.89
C LEU A 177 35.60 -15.77 -4.38
N LEU A 178 36.23 -15.53 -3.23
CA LEU A 178 37.14 -16.51 -2.63
C LEU A 178 36.41 -17.82 -2.28
N LEU A 179 35.23 -17.72 -1.66
CA LEU A 179 34.38 -18.88 -1.38
C LEU A 179 33.87 -19.56 -2.65
N PHE A 180 33.42 -18.76 -3.62
CA PHE A 180 32.88 -19.28 -4.86
C PHE A 180 33.94 -20.02 -5.68
N ASN A 181 35.16 -19.49 -5.76
CA ASN A 181 36.27 -20.15 -6.41
C ASN A 181 36.58 -21.51 -5.79
N GLU A 182 36.67 -21.56 -4.46
CA GLU A 182 36.89 -22.82 -3.73
C GLU A 182 35.71 -23.79 -3.94
N PHE A 183 34.47 -23.29 -3.95
CA PHE A 183 33.28 -24.09 -4.25
C PHE A 183 33.35 -24.70 -5.64
N CYS A 184 33.75 -23.93 -6.66
CA CYS A 184 33.91 -24.41 -8.03
C CYS A 184 34.96 -25.52 -8.12
N ILE A 185 36.11 -25.36 -7.46
CA ILE A 185 37.18 -26.37 -7.43
C ILE A 185 36.64 -27.67 -6.82
N LEU A 186 36.02 -27.58 -5.64
CA LEU A 186 35.52 -28.74 -4.91
C LEU A 186 34.37 -29.45 -5.63
N SER A 187 33.50 -28.70 -6.31
CA SER A 187 32.37 -29.25 -7.07
C SER A 187 32.84 -29.99 -8.32
N ARG A 188 33.81 -29.43 -9.06
CA ARG A 188 34.42 -30.10 -10.22
C ARG A 188 35.17 -31.35 -9.81
N ALA A 189 35.92 -31.29 -8.69
CA ALA A 189 36.63 -32.45 -8.16
C ALA A 189 35.69 -33.61 -7.79
N ARG A 190 34.44 -33.32 -7.41
CA ARG A 190 33.39 -34.31 -7.12
C ARG A 190 32.57 -34.72 -8.34
N GLY A 191 32.81 -34.13 -9.51
CA GLY A 191 32.06 -34.42 -10.73
C GLY A 191 30.58 -34.01 -10.65
N PHE A 192 30.25 -32.97 -9.89
CA PHE A 192 28.86 -32.47 -9.85
C PHE A 192 28.46 -31.95 -11.23
N ALA A 193 27.25 -32.29 -11.67
CA ALA A 193 26.65 -31.65 -12.83
C ALA A 193 26.44 -30.15 -12.56
N ASP A 194 26.62 -29.30 -13.58
CA ASP A 194 26.56 -27.85 -13.41
C ASP A 194 25.23 -27.37 -12.80
N GLU A 195 24.11 -27.98 -13.17
CA GLU A 195 22.79 -27.67 -12.60
C GLU A 195 22.75 -27.95 -11.09
N TRP A 196 23.25 -29.12 -10.68
CA TRP A 196 23.33 -29.48 -9.28
C TRP A 196 24.28 -28.57 -8.50
N ALA A 197 25.44 -28.25 -9.08
CA ALA A 197 26.39 -27.33 -8.46
C ALA A 197 25.78 -25.93 -8.28
N ARG A 198 25.03 -25.39 -9.25
CA ARG A 198 24.31 -24.13 -9.09
C ARG A 198 23.31 -24.19 -7.95
N ARG A 199 22.50 -25.25 -7.89
CA ARG A 199 21.54 -25.45 -6.80
C ARG A 199 22.24 -25.43 -5.43
N VAL A 200 23.26 -26.26 -5.24
CA VAL A 200 24.03 -26.33 -3.99
C VAL A 200 24.63 -24.96 -3.63
N TRP A 201 25.14 -24.22 -4.61
CA TRP A 201 25.69 -22.88 -4.41
C TRP A 201 24.64 -21.86 -3.94
N VAL A 202 23.46 -21.86 -4.55
CA VAL A 202 22.35 -20.98 -4.15
C VAL A 202 21.93 -21.26 -2.71
N TRP A 203 21.77 -22.54 -2.38
CA TRP A 203 21.44 -22.98 -1.04
C TRP A 203 22.48 -22.56 0.01
N LEU A 204 23.77 -22.70 -0.30
CA LEU A 204 24.85 -22.23 0.57
C LEU A 204 24.73 -20.72 0.84
N GLN A 205 24.42 -19.92 -0.19
CA GLN A 205 24.25 -18.47 -0.05
C GLN A 205 23.00 -18.07 0.76
N LEU A 206 21.90 -18.81 0.60
CA LEU A 206 20.64 -18.52 1.27
C LEU A 206 20.60 -19.00 2.71
N ARG A 207 21.33 -20.06 3.06
CA ARG A 207 21.33 -20.64 4.41
C ARG A 207 22.72 -21.10 4.83
N PRO A 208 23.69 -20.19 4.98
CA PRO A 208 25.07 -20.56 5.29
C PRO A 208 25.18 -21.25 6.66
N HIS A 209 24.41 -20.79 7.66
CA HIS A 209 24.36 -21.44 8.98
C HIS A 209 23.79 -22.87 8.93
N ALA A 210 22.73 -23.12 8.15
CA ALA A 210 22.14 -24.45 8.06
C ALA A 210 23.03 -25.44 7.28
N THR A 211 23.81 -24.94 6.31
CA THR A 211 24.73 -25.77 5.50
C THR A 211 26.06 -26.04 6.20
N LEU A 212 26.65 -25.03 6.86
CA LEU A 212 28.02 -25.10 7.41
C LEU A 212 28.09 -24.89 8.93
N GLN A 213 26.96 -24.78 9.63
CA GLN A 213 26.85 -24.46 11.07
C GLN A 213 27.37 -23.07 11.48
N HIS A 214 27.79 -22.25 10.52
CA HIS A 214 28.21 -20.87 10.70
C HIS A 214 28.07 -20.10 9.38
N ASP A 215 28.03 -18.76 9.45
CA ASP A 215 28.09 -17.92 8.26
C ASP A 215 29.52 -17.81 7.70
N CYS A 216 29.85 -18.66 6.73
CA CYS A 216 31.17 -18.66 6.11
C CYS A 216 31.47 -17.36 5.33
N PHE A 217 30.45 -16.71 4.77
CA PHE A 217 30.61 -15.48 4.00
C PHE A 217 30.97 -14.33 4.92
N TYR A 218 30.21 -14.16 6.00
CA TYR A 218 30.54 -13.19 7.05
C TYR A 218 31.91 -13.44 7.68
N SER A 219 32.25 -14.71 7.97
CA SER A 219 33.55 -15.06 8.57
C SER A 219 34.72 -14.65 7.67
N ILE A 220 34.61 -14.86 6.36
CA ILE A 220 35.67 -14.49 5.41
C ILE A 220 35.67 -12.98 5.17
N TYR A 221 34.51 -12.32 5.14
CA TYR A 221 34.42 -10.87 5.11
C TYR A 221 35.22 -10.23 6.27
N CYS A 222 35.00 -10.69 7.50
CA CYS A 222 35.74 -10.23 8.68
C CYS A 222 37.26 -10.47 8.56
N ALA A 223 37.68 -11.57 7.94
CA ALA A 223 39.09 -11.87 7.72
C ALA A 223 39.70 -10.93 6.65
N VAL A 224 38.96 -10.65 5.58
CA VAL A 224 39.36 -9.78 4.47
C VAL A 224 39.37 -8.30 4.88
N GLU A 225 38.60 -7.90 5.88
CA GLU A 225 38.56 -6.53 6.40
C GLU A 225 39.94 -6.03 6.89
N ARG A 226 40.81 -6.95 7.31
CA ARG A 226 42.17 -6.64 7.78
C ARG A 226 43.16 -6.36 6.65
N LEU A 227 42.77 -6.60 5.40
CA LEU A 227 43.62 -6.38 4.24
C LEU A 227 43.67 -4.90 3.85
N GLY A 228 44.84 -4.43 3.41
CA GLY A 228 45.01 -3.12 2.79
C GLY A 228 44.33 -3.01 1.43
N GLU A 229 44.02 -1.79 0.99
CA GLU A 229 43.31 -1.49 -0.28
C GLU A 229 43.99 -2.12 -1.52
N ASP A 230 45.31 -1.99 -1.63
CA ASP A 230 46.08 -2.57 -2.75
C ASP A 230 45.97 -4.11 -2.78
N GLU A 231 45.99 -4.73 -1.60
CA GLU A 231 45.90 -6.18 -1.45
C GLU A 231 44.50 -6.70 -1.80
N VAL A 232 43.45 -5.99 -1.38
CA VAL A 232 42.06 -6.29 -1.75
C VAL A 232 41.90 -6.21 -3.26
N THR A 233 42.36 -5.12 -3.88
CA THR A 233 42.26 -4.89 -5.34
C THR A 233 42.92 -6.02 -6.11
N ARG A 234 44.17 -6.34 -5.78
CA ARG A 234 44.95 -7.39 -6.47
C ARG A 234 44.32 -8.78 -6.34
N ARG A 235 43.78 -9.12 -5.16
CA ARG A 235 43.10 -10.42 -4.95
C ARG A 235 41.75 -10.46 -5.65
N LEU A 236 41.03 -9.35 -5.67
CA LEU A 236 39.75 -9.23 -6.33
C LEU A 236 39.88 -9.44 -7.84
N GLU A 237 40.85 -8.77 -8.48
CA GLU A 237 41.17 -8.96 -9.90
C GLU A 237 41.52 -10.43 -10.21
N SER A 238 42.40 -11.04 -9.42
CA SER A 238 42.77 -12.45 -9.58
C SER A 238 41.57 -13.41 -9.43
N ALA A 239 40.68 -13.15 -8.46
CA ALA A 239 39.50 -13.97 -8.26
C ALA A 239 38.47 -13.81 -9.40
N LEU A 240 38.27 -12.59 -9.90
CA LEU A 240 37.42 -12.29 -11.05
C LEU A 240 37.94 -12.94 -12.33
N GLU A 241 39.26 -12.95 -12.56
CA GLU A 241 39.88 -13.66 -13.68
C GLU A 241 39.62 -15.18 -13.60
N THR A 242 39.67 -15.73 -12.39
CA THR A 242 39.57 -17.18 -12.17
C THR A 242 38.13 -17.71 -12.32
N CYS A 243 37.15 -17.01 -11.73
CA CYS A 243 35.78 -17.51 -11.63
C CYS A 243 34.70 -16.53 -12.12
N GLY A 244 35.04 -15.29 -12.46
CA GLY A 244 34.07 -14.26 -12.85
C GLY A 244 33.23 -14.63 -14.08
N SER A 245 33.78 -15.36 -15.04
CA SER A 245 33.05 -15.81 -16.24
C SER A 245 31.98 -16.86 -15.96
N THR A 246 32.05 -17.55 -14.80
CA THR A 246 31.05 -18.55 -14.39
C THR A 246 29.85 -17.93 -13.66
N ILE A 247 29.96 -16.66 -13.26
CA ILE A 247 28.89 -15.88 -12.64
C ILE A 247 28.07 -15.26 -13.76
N SER A 248 26.78 -15.57 -13.83
CA SER A 248 25.87 -14.98 -14.83
C SER A 248 25.07 -13.80 -14.25
N HIS A 249 24.63 -13.92 -13.00
CA HIS A 249 23.82 -12.91 -12.31
C HIS A 249 24.46 -12.45 -11.00
N VAL A 250 24.18 -11.20 -10.65
CA VAL A 250 24.49 -10.63 -9.33
C VAL A 250 23.19 -10.03 -8.80
N VAL A 251 22.64 -10.66 -7.76
CA VAL A 251 21.36 -10.30 -7.15
C VAL A 251 21.61 -9.48 -5.90
N ILE A 252 20.86 -8.39 -5.76
CA ILE A 252 20.76 -7.60 -4.53
C ILE A 252 19.30 -7.64 -4.12
N ASP A 253 19.00 -8.29 -3.00
CA ASP A 253 17.66 -8.42 -2.46
C ASP A 253 17.42 -7.41 -1.32
N GLU A 254 16.15 -7.08 -1.09
CA GLU A 254 15.69 -6.11 -0.07
C GLU A 254 16.44 -4.77 -0.12
N ALA A 255 16.68 -4.26 -1.33
CA ALA A 255 17.50 -3.08 -1.56
C ALA A 255 16.87 -1.78 -1.04
N ASP A 256 15.60 -1.79 -0.63
CA ASP A 256 14.95 -0.68 0.08
C ASP A 256 15.70 -0.28 1.36
N ILE A 257 16.38 -1.21 2.03
CA ILE A 257 17.22 -0.88 3.19
C ILE A 257 18.40 0.01 2.78
N ALA A 258 19.03 -0.29 1.65
CA ALA A 258 20.12 0.52 1.12
C ALA A 258 19.61 1.85 0.53
N LEU A 259 18.41 1.88 -0.05
CA LEU A 259 17.75 3.10 -0.53
C LEU A 259 17.43 4.08 0.59
N ASN A 260 17.05 3.56 1.77
CA ASN A 260 16.71 4.35 2.94
C ASN A 260 17.91 4.61 3.87
N SER A 261 19.10 4.16 3.51
CA SER A 261 20.32 4.34 4.30
C SER A 261 21.22 5.43 3.72
N PHE A 262 21.69 6.34 4.58
CA PHE A 262 22.62 7.41 4.22
C PHE A 262 22.14 8.27 3.04
N THR A 263 20.85 8.63 3.04
CA THR A 263 20.15 9.29 1.91
C THR A 263 20.81 10.58 1.44
N ASN A 264 21.57 11.25 2.31
CA ASN A 264 22.23 12.53 2.04
C ASN A 264 23.75 12.44 1.95
N ALA A 265 24.34 11.24 2.00
CA ALA A 265 25.79 11.05 2.07
C ALA A 265 26.49 10.98 0.70
N PHE A 266 25.73 10.81 -0.39
CA PHE A 266 26.27 10.73 -1.74
C PHE A 266 25.54 11.69 -2.68
N SER A 267 26.00 11.76 -3.94
CA SER A 267 25.36 12.56 -4.97
C SER A 267 25.22 11.82 -6.28
N THR A 268 24.16 12.11 -7.01
CA THR A 268 24.02 11.71 -8.42
C THR A 268 25.06 12.40 -9.29
N SER A 269 25.45 11.75 -10.39
CA SER A 269 26.52 12.23 -11.29
C SER A 269 26.03 12.69 -12.65
N THR A 270 24.83 12.26 -13.06
CA THR A 270 24.32 12.48 -14.43
C THR A 270 23.47 13.75 -14.59
N TYR A 271 23.10 14.41 -13.49
CA TYR A 271 22.22 15.58 -13.53
C TYR A 271 22.99 16.91 -13.52
N ASP A 272 22.48 17.92 -14.22
CA ASP A 272 23.03 19.29 -14.22
C ASP A 272 23.10 19.91 -12.81
N ILE A 273 22.19 19.49 -11.93
CA ILE A 273 22.18 19.86 -10.53
C ILE A 273 22.33 18.56 -9.74
N PRO A 274 23.43 18.38 -8.99
CA PRO A 274 23.64 17.16 -8.20
C PRO A 274 22.51 17.05 -7.17
N ARG A 275 21.93 15.86 -7.08
CA ARG A 275 20.92 15.51 -6.07
C ARG A 275 21.54 14.56 -5.07
N HIS A 276 21.04 14.60 -3.85
CA HIS A 276 21.46 13.64 -2.83
C HIS A 276 21.13 12.22 -3.29
N ALA A 277 22.00 11.28 -2.93
CA ALA A 277 21.85 9.87 -3.24
C ALA A 277 22.15 9.04 -1.98
N PRO A 278 21.39 7.95 -1.76
CA PRO A 278 21.65 6.98 -0.70
C PRO A 278 22.83 6.06 -1.06
N ILE A 279 23.27 5.26 -0.08
CA ILE A 279 24.36 4.28 -0.25
C ILE A 279 24.06 3.24 -1.33
N PHE A 280 22.77 2.98 -1.61
CA PHE A 280 22.33 2.14 -2.73
C PHE A 280 23.04 2.49 -4.05
N ARG A 281 23.21 3.78 -4.36
CA ARG A 281 23.89 4.21 -5.60
C ARG A 281 25.30 3.65 -5.69
N GLU A 282 26.08 3.77 -4.62
CA GLU A 282 27.47 3.30 -4.59
C GLU A 282 27.56 1.77 -4.58
N LEU A 283 26.58 1.08 -3.98
CA LEU A 283 26.48 -0.38 -4.04
C LEU A 283 26.29 -0.87 -5.48
N ILE A 284 25.31 -0.30 -6.20
CA ILE A 284 25.06 -0.63 -7.61
C ILE A 284 26.29 -0.33 -8.46
N LYS A 285 26.89 0.85 -8.28
CA LYS A 285 28.08 1.26 -9.04
C LYS A 285 29.25 0.31 -8.80
N CYS A 286 29.53 -0.05 -7.55
CA CYS A 286 30.63 -0.95 -7.20
C CYS A 286 30.46 -2.34 -7.82
N LEU A 287 29.25 -2.90 -7.74
CA LEU A 287 28.96 -4.21 -8.34
C LEU A 287 29.03 -4.15 -9.87
N ALA A 288 28.51 -3.10 -10.48
CA ALA A 288 28.59 -2.89 -11.93
C ALA A 288 30.03 -2.66 -12.45
N ASP A 289 30.91 -2.08 -11.62
CA ASP A 289 32.33 -1.89 -11.95
C ASP A 289 33.10 -3.22 -11.99
N HIS A 290 32.81 -4.12 -11.05
CA HIS A 290 33.50 -5.41 -10.89
C HIS A 290 32.87 -6.55 -11.68
N PHE A 291 31.60 -6.41 -12.02
CA PHE A 291 30.85 -7.38 -12.83
C PHE A 291 30.28 -6.74 -14.10
N PRO A 292 31.13 -6.18 -14.99
CA PRO A 292 30.67 -5.34 -16.09
C PRO A 292 29.91 -6.09 -17.18
N LYS A 293 30.01 -7.43 -17.23
CA LYS A 293 29.34 -8.28 -18.22
C LYS A 293 28.16 -9.05 -17.64
N GLN A 294 28.02 -9.09 -16.32
CA GLN A 294 27.00 -9.86 -15.64
C GLN A 294 25.73 -9.04 -15.49
N ARG A 295 24.60 -9.74 -15.37
CA ARG A 295 23.32 -9.10 -15.19
C ARG A 295 23.08 -8.81 -13.72
N LEU A 296 23.04 -7.52 -13.37
CA LEU A 296 22.51 -7.08 -12.09
C LEU A 296 20.99 -7.23 -12.02
N VAL A 297 20.52 -7.79 -10.91
CA VAL A 297 19.11 -7.91 -10.54
C VAL A 297 18.93 -7.31 -9.16
N VAL A 298 18.17 -6.23 -9.06
CA VAL A 298 17.90 -5.53 -7.81
C VAL A 298 16.45 -5.77 -7.42
N SER A 299 16.20 -6.31 -6.22
CA SER A 299 14.86 -6.42 -5.68
C SER A 299 14.65 -5.43 -4.53
N SER A 300 13.48 -4.78 -4.51
CA SER A 300 13.12 -3.77 -3.52
C SER A 300 11.61 -3.65 -3.41
N ALA A 301 11.09 -3.22 -2.25
CA ALA A 301 9.69 -2.74 -2.16
C ALA A 301 9.54 -1.29 -2.67
N GLN A 302 10.63 -0.52 -2.66
CA GLN A 302 10.70 0.86 -3.11
C GLN A 302 11.30 0.97 -4.51
N LEU A 303 10.59 1.67 -5.41
CA LEU A 303 11.04 1.88 -6.79
C LEU A 303 11.81 3.21 -6.92
N ASP A 304 13.10 3.12 -7.25
CA ASP A 304 13.91 4.27 -7.67
C ASP A 304 14.77 3.91 -8.90
N LEU A 305 14.08 3.73 -10.02
CA LEU A 305 14.70 3.42 -11.31
C LEU A 305 15.68 4.51 -11.78
N PRO A 306 15.38 5.83 -11.66
CA PRO A 306 16.32 6.88 -12.04
C PRO A 306 17.67 6.79 -11.32
N LEU A 307 17.66 6.47 -10.03
CA LEU A 307 18.90 6.33 -9.26
C LEU A 307 19.75 5.14 -9.70
N MET A 308 19.13 3.99 -10.00
CA MET A 308 19.86 2.84 -10.55
C MET A 308 20.46 3.17 -11.92
N ILE A 309 19.72 3.87 -12.79
CA ILE A 309 20.22 4.31 -14.09
C ILE A 309 21.41 5.26 -13.93
N ASP A 310 21.35 6.21 -13.00
CA ASP A 310 22.46 7.12 -12.68
C ASP A 310 23.72 6.35 -12.23
N ALA A 311 23.55 5.39 -11.31
CA ALA A 311 24.65 4.55 -10.83
C ALA A 311 25.30 3.73 -11.97
N LEU A 312 24.49 3.19 -12.88
CA LEU A 312 24.98 2.41 -14.02
C LEU A 312 25.62 3.28 -15.08
N ALA A 313 25.13 4.50 -15.31
CA ALA A 313 25.74 5.45 -16.24
C ALA A 313 27.17 5.79 -15.82
N ASP A 314 27.44 5.86 -14.51
CA ASP A 314 28.74 6.18 -13.90
C ASP A 314 29.63 4.95 -13.61
N SER A 315 29.25 3.75 -14.08
CA SER A 315 30.01 2.52 -13.85
C SER A 315 30.63 1.93 -15.13
N ARG A 316 31.41 0.86 -14.97
CA ARG A 316 32.06 0.12 -16.08
C ARG A 316 31.18 -0.92 -16.76
N THR A 317 29.91 -1.09 -16.36
CA THR A 317 29.02 -2.07 -17.00
C THR A 317 28.87 -1.84 -18.50
N THR A 318 28.83 -2.92 -19.28
CA THR A 318 28.59 -2.88 -20.72
C THR A 318 27.14 -2.58 -21.08
N THR A 319 26.21 -2.79 -20.14
CA THR A 319 24.77 -2.63 -20.35
C THR A 319 24.25 -1.50 -19.47
N LYS A 320 23.65 -0.47 -20.08
CA LYS A 320 23.10 0.69 -19.33
C LYS A 320 21.58 0.65 -19.19
N SER A 321 20.91 -0.27 -19.89
CA SER A 321 19.46 -0.43 -19.80
C SER A 321 19.06 -1.11 -18.50
N VAL A 322 17.99 -0.61 -17.91
CA VAL A 322 17.33 -1.21 -16.76
C VAL A 322 15.86 -1.41 -17.10
N ARG A 323 15.38 -2.64 -16.97
CA ARG A 323 13.97 -2.98 -17.08
C ARG A 323 13.35 -2.99 -15.68
N HIS A 324 12.29 -2.21 -15.48
CA HIS A 324 11.42 -2.37 -14.34
C HIS A 324 10.60 -3.65 -14.52
N PHE A 325 10.61 -4.52 -13.51
CA PHE A 325 9.80 -5.72 -13.45
C PHE A 325 8.96 -5.67 -12.18
N GLY A 326 7.65 -5.75 -12.34
CA GLY A 326 6.66 -5.77 -11.25
C GLY A 326 5.44 -6.55 -11.71
N GLY A 327 4.42 -6.66 -10.87
CA GLY A 327 3.24 -7.45 -11.20
C GLY A 327 3.52 -8.94 -11.18
N LEU A 328 4.14 -9.40 -10.08
CA LEU A 328 4.34 -10.82 -9.89
C LEU A 328 3.00 -11.56 -9.88
N PRO A 329 2.92 -12.79 -10.42
CA PRO A 329 1.70 -13.57 -10.42
C PRO A 329 1.08 -13.62 -9.02
N THR A 330 -0.13 -13.11 -8.91
CA THR A 330 -0.93 -13.16 -7.69
C THR A 330 -1.81 -14.40 -7.70
N LEU A 331 -2.44 -14.71 -6.57
CA LEU A 331 -3.53 -15.66 -6.53
C LEU A 331 -4.71 -15.11 -7.34
N ALA A 332 -4.77 -15.48 -8.61
CA ALA A 332 -5.72 -14.91 -9.58
C ALA A 332 -7.10 -15.58 -9.56
N SER A 333 -7.25 -16.75 -8.92
CA SER A 333 -8.54 -17.45 -8.85
C SER A 333 -8.65 -18.40 -7.67
N VAL A 334 -9.90 -18.75 -7.31
CA VAL A 334 -10.21 -19.80 -6.33
C VAL A 334 -9.58 -21.13 -6.72
N GLY A 335 -9.60 -21.47 -8.02
CA GLY A 335 -9.00 -22.71 -8.52
C GLY A 335 -7.50 -22.76 -8.23
N ARG A 336 -6.79 -21.66 -8.46
CA ARG A 336 -5.35 -21.55 -8.14
C ARG A 336 -5.06 -21.66 -6.65
N CYS A 337 -5.91 -21.09 -5.81
CA CYS A 337 -5.82 -21.25 -4.35
C CYS A 337 -6.05 -22.72 -3.94
N ALA A 338 -7.03 -23.38 -4.55
CA ALA A 338 -7.34 -24.78 -4.28
C ALA A 338 -6.22 -25.71 -4.73
N ASP A 339 -5.61 -25.47 -5.90
CA ASP A 339 -4.47 -26.25 -6.40
C ASP A 339 -3.27 -26.13 -5.46
N TYR A 340 -2.94 -24.89 -5.04
CA TYR A 340 -1.83 -24.64 -4.11
C TYR A 340 -2.03 -25.34 -2.76
N LEU A 341 -3.22 -25.21 -2.16
CA LEU A 341 -3.53 -25.87 -0.90
C LEU A 341 -3.66 -27.39 -1.05
N GLY A 342 -4.24 -27.86 -2.15
CA GLY A 342 -4.43 -29.28 -2.45
C GLY A 342 -3.11 -30.03 -2.62
N HIS A 343 -2.03 -29.34 -3.03
CA HIS A 343 -0.67 -29.88 -3.02
C HIS A 343 -0.22 -30.33 -1.63
N PHE A 344 -0.51 -29.53 -0.60
CA PHE A 344 -0.14 -29.83 0.79
C PHE A 344 -1.21 -30.63 1.54
N PHE A 345 -2.49 -30.47 1.18
CA PHE A 345 -3.66 -30.96 1.91
C PHE A 345 -4.70 -31.57 0.95
N PRO A 346 -4.36 -32.66 0.23
CA PRO A 346 -5.24 -33.23 -0.79
C PRO A 346 -6.56 -33.70 -0.18
N GLY A 347 -7.67 -33.15 -0.67
CA GLY A 347 -9.02 -33.51 -0.21
C GLY A 347 -9.38 -33.06 1.21
N ALA A 348 -8.57 -32.22 1.84
CA ALA A 348 -8.80 -31.79 3.22
C ALA A 348 -9.88 -30.72 3.36
N PHE A 349 -10.14 -29.94 2.31
CA PHE A 349 -11.06 -28.79 2.35
C PHE A 349 -12.16 -28.90 1.30
N SER A 350 -13.32 -28.36 1.66
CA SER A 350 -14.47 -28.17 0.79
C SER A 350 -14.31 -26.99 -0.17
N SER A 351 -15.14 -26.93 -1.22
CA SER A 351 -15.14 -25.80 -2.15
C SER A 351 -15.52 -24.46 -1.50
N GLU A 352 -16.28 -24.47 -0.40
CA GLU A 352 -16.64 -23.26 0.35
C GLU A 352 -15.46 -22.73 1.15
N GLU A 353 -14.71 -23.62 1.81
CA GLU A 353 -13.48 -23.28 2.52
C GLU A 353 -12.41 -22.71 1.59
N TYR A 354 -12.22 -23.28 0.39
CA TYR A 354 -11.31 -22.70 -0.60
C TYR A 354 -11.72 -21.30 -1.04
N ARG A 355 -13.02 -21.04 -1.22
CA ARG A 355 -13.53 -19.70 -1.54
C ARG A 355 -13.27 -18.73 -0.41
N LEU A 356 -13.49 -19.16 0.83
CA LEU A 356 -13.29 -18.31 2.00
C LEU A 356 -11.80 -17.98 2.21
N VAL A 357 -10.92 -18.96 2.08
CA VAL A 357 -9.47 -18.73 2.12
C VAL A 357 -9.07 -17.77 1.01
N TYR A 358 -9.46 -18.04 -0.24
CA TYR A 358 -9.18 -17.17 -1.37
C TYR A 358 -9.69 -15.74 -1.15
N ALA A 359 -10.93 -15.59 -0.66
CA ALA A 359 -11.56 -14.30 -0.41
C ALA A 359 -10.75 -13.43 0.55
N TRP A 360 -9.97 -14.02 1.46
CA TRP A 360 -9.13 -13.30 2.42
C TRP A 360 -7.65 -13.21 2.01
N THR A 361 -7.09 -14.26 1.40
CA THR A 361 -5.66 -14.39 1.14
C THR A 361 -5.25 -14.07 -0.30
N ARG A 362 -6.20 -13.70 -1.18
CA ARG A 362 -5.86 -13.28 -2.55
C ARG A 362 -4.93 -12.05 -2.56
N GLY A 363 -4.19 -11.90 -3.66
CA GLY A 363 -3.14 -10.90 -3.79
C GLY A 363 -1.77 -11.54 -3.66
N ARG A 364 -0.93 -10.97 -2.77
CA ARG A 364 0.42 -11.45 -2.54
C ARG A 364 0.44 -12.89 -1.98
N ILE A 365 1.35 -13.71 -2.50
CA ILE A 365 1.45 -15.13 -2.13
C ILE A 365 1.77 -15.34 -0.64
N ARG A 366 2.41 -14.36 0.02
CA ARG A 366 2.75 -14.44 1.45
C ARG A 366 1.55 -14.75 2.34
N PHE A 367 0.36 -14.21 2.07
CA PHE A 367 -0.80 -14.49 2.93
C PHE A 367 -1.21 -15.97 2.89
N LEU A 368 -1.25 -16.55 1.68
CA LEU A 368 -1.56 -17.97 1.53
C LEU A 368 -0.43 -18.86 2.05
N ALA A 369 0.84 -18.53 1.77
CA ALA A 369 1.97 -19.29 2.27
C ALA A 369 2.05 -19.27 3.81
N LEU A 370 1.76 -18.13 4.43
CA LEU A 370 1.70 -18.02 5.89
C LEU A 370 0.57 -18.89 6.46
N LEU A 371 -0.63 -18.82 5.88
CA LEU A 371 -1.73 -19.69 6.27
C LEU A 371 -1.37 -21.18 6.10
N THR A 372 -0.78 -21.57 4.97
CA THR A 372 -0.31 -22.95 4.74
C THR A 372 0.72 -23.37 5.78
N THR A 373 1.64 -22.49 6.18
CA THR A 373 2.62 -22.77 7.23
C THR A 373 1.94 -23.06 8.57
N TYR A 374 0.93 -22.25 8.94
CA TYR A 374 0.16 -22.51 10.16
C TYR A 374 -0.67 -23.80 10.06
N ILE A 375 -1.29 -24.08 8.92
CA ILE A 375 -1.99 -25.36 8.73
C ILE A 375 -1.02 -26.53 8.86
N LEU A 376 0.20 -26.43 8.30
CA LEU A 376 1.25 -27.46 8.45
C LEU A 376 1.62 -27.70 9.92
N LEU A 377 1.64 -26.66 10.76
CA LEU A 377 1.94 -26.78 12.18
C LEU A 377 0.76 -27.35 12.97
N TYR A 378 -0.44 -26.78 12.80
CA TYR A 378 -1.60 -27.04 13.64
C TYR A 378 -2.55 -28.11 13.10
N GLY A 379 -2.36 -28.60 11.87
CA GLY A 379 -3.23 -29.59 11.23
C GLY A 379 -4.33 -29.00 10.35
N ALA A 380 -4.75 -29.75 9.33
CA ALA A 380 -5.79 -29.35 8.38
C ALA A 380 -7.14 -29.07 9.05
N GLN A 381 -7.51 -29.82 10.08
CA GLN A 381 -8.74 -29.64 10.86
C GLN A 381 -8.82 -28.28 11.57
N ASN A 382 -7.69 -27.60 11.75
CA ASN A 382 -7.62 -26.30 12.40
C ASN A 382 -7.52 -25.14 11.39
N MET A 383 -7.70 -25.39 10.09
CA MET A 383 -7.53 -24.38 9.03
C MET A 383 -8.33 -23.09 9.29
N MET A 384 -9.60 -23.19 9.67
CA MET A 384 -10.42 -22.01 9.97
C MET A 384 -9.91 -21.24 11.20
N GLN A 385 -9.42 -21.94 12.22
CA GLN A 385 -8.86 -21.30 13.41
C GLN A 385 -7.52 -20.61 13.09
N CYS A 386 -6.71 -21.21 12.21
CA CYS A 386 -5.49 -20.58 11.69
C CYS A 386 -5.79 -19.33 10.86
N LEU A 387 -6.81 -19.39 10.00
CA LEU A 387 -7.26 -18.23 9.21
C LEU A 387 -7.75 -17.11 10.14
N ASP A 388 -8.61 -17.41 11.12
CA ASP A 388 -9.11 -16.43 12.07
C ASP A 388 -7.98 -15.81 12.92
N ALA A 389 -7.03 -16.61 13.39
CA ALA A 389 -5.85 -16.13 14.12
C ALA A 389 -4.98 -15.22 13.26
N MET A 390 -4.77 -15.59 11.99
CA MET A 390 -4.04 -14.76 11.03
C MET A 390 -4.75 -13.42 10.77
N LEU A 391 -6.08 -13.43 10.59
CA LEU A 391 -6.86 -12.20 10.39
C LEU A 391 -6.89 -11.31 11.66
N ALA A 392 -6.91 -11.93 12.85
CA ALA A 392 -6.81 -11.21 14.11
C ALA A 392 -5.46 -10.50 14.25
N VAL A 393 -4.36 -11.11 13.80
CA VAL A 393 -3.02 -10.50 13.90
C VAL A 393 -2.79 -9.48 12.79
N LEU A 394 -3.09 -9.85 11.53
CA LEU A 394 -2.73 -9.05 10.36
C LEU A 394 -3.72 -7.92 10.08
N ALA A 395 -5.01 -8.19 10.22
CA ALA A 395 -6.06 -7.22 9.96
C ALA A 395 -6.54 -6.53 11.25
N ASP A 396 -6.29 -7.10 12.44
CA ASP A 396 -6.96 -6.79 13.73
C ASP A 396 -8.43 -7.25 13.79
N ARG A 397 -8.83 -8.20 12.91
CA ARG A 397 -10.22 -8.67 12.83
C ARG A 397 -10.47 -9.77 13.85
N HIS A 398 -11.43 -9.57 14.75
CA HIS A 398 -11.83 -10.57 15.76
C HIS A 398 -13.23 -11.08 15.46
N PRO A 399 -13.39 -12.23 14.79
CA PRO A 399 -14.72 -12.78 14.47
C PRO A 399 -15.51 -13.08 15.75
N PRO A 400 -16.83 -12.84 15.77
CA PRO A 400 -17.67 -13.22 16.89
C PRO A 400 -17.58 -14.73 17.16
N GLY A 401 -17.15 -15.12 18.35
CA GLY A 401 -17.01 -16.52 18.75
C GLY A 401 -15.68 -17.19 18.39
N ALA A 402 -14.74 -16.47 17.76
CA ALA A 402 -13.38 -16.97 17.56
C ALA A 402 -12.71 -17.22 18.93
N LYS A 403 -12.11 -18.40 19.11
CA LYS A 403 -11.34 -18.70 20.32
C LYS A 403 -10.02 -17.93 20.24
N ALA A 404 -9.79 -17.04 21.19
CA ALA A 404 -8.56 -16.22 21.26
C ALA A 404 -7.26 -17.05 21.35
N GLN A 405 -7.35 -18.35 21.68
CA GLN A 405 -6.21 -19.21 22.01
C GLN A 405 -5.10 -19.24 20.93
N LEU A 406 -5.44 -19.39 19.64
CA LEU A 406 -4.40 -19.39 18.58
C LEU A 406 -3.91 -17.98 18.22
N ALA A 407 -4.77 -16.97 18.23
CA ALA A 407 -4.37 -15.58 17.95
C ALA A 407 -3.42 -15.02 19.03
N GLU A 408 -3.52 -15.55 20.25
CA GLU A 408 -2.62 -15.24 21.36
C GLU A 408 -1.33 -16.06 21.33
N HIS A 409 -1.29 -17.13 20.51
CA HIS A 409 -0.16 -18.03 20.48
C HIS A 409 1.10 -17.35 19.93
N HIS A 410 2.24 -17.79 20.47
CA HIS A 410 3.50 -17.17 20.20
C HIS A 410 3.92 -17.28 18.74
N ASP A 411 3.54 -18.30 17.96
CA ASP A 411 3.89 -18.37 16.54
C ASP A 411 3.25 -17.27 15.70
N PHE A 412 1.98 -16.96 15.99
CA PHE A 412 1.25 -15.86 15.34
C PHE A 412 1.78 -14.48 15.78
N ARG A 413 2.52 -14.41 16.90
CA ARG A 413 3.09 -13.17 17.46
C ARG A 413 4.61 -13.06 17.37
N ARG A 414 5.33 -14.17 17.10
CA ARG A 414 6.80 -14.33 17.05
C ARG A 414 7.36 -13.71 15.79
N GLU A 415 6.58 -13.81 14.73
CA GLU A 415 6.62 -12.78 13.71
C GLU A 415 6.18 -11.51 14.44
N SER A 416 7.14 -10.70 14.89
CA SER A 416 6.96 -9.26 14.91
C SER A 416 6.54 -8.90 13.49
N VAL A 417 5.24 -9.05 13.19
CA VAL A 417 4.62 -8.62 11.97
C VAL A 417 4.99 -7.16 11.92
N VAL A 418 6.04 -6.83 11.17
CA VAL A 418 6.30 -5.46 10.75
C VAL A 418 4.92 -5.00 10.34
N PRO A 419 4.36 -3.98 11.03
CA PRO A 419 2.97 -3.61 10.83
C PRO A 419 2.78 -3.56 9.32
N LEU A 420 1.90 -4.42 8.79
CA LEU A 420 1.75 -4.60 7.32
C LEU A 420 1.66 -3.24 6.64
N LEU A 421 1.09 -2.29 7.37
CA LEU A 421 1.06 -0.87 7.10
C LEU A 421 1.44 -0.10 8.38
N ASP A 422 2.40 0.82 8.30
CA ASP A 422 2.64 1.80 9.37
C ASP A 422 1.72 3.01 9.16
N TYR A 423 0.84 3.26 10.14
CA TYR A 423 -0.16 4.33 10.07
C TYR A 423 0.49 5.71 10.03
N LYS A 424 1.66 5.87 10.66
CA LYS A 424 2.40 7.14 10.64
C LYS A 424 2.96 7.38 9.24
N ASP A 425 3.59 6.39 8.64
CA ASP A 425 4.17 6.53 7.29
C ASP A 425 3.08 6.80 6.25
N MET A 426 1.90 6.17 6.39
CA MET A 426 0.75 6.45 5.53
C MET A 426 0.21 7.88 5.70
N ASP A 427 0.07 8.38 6.93
CA ASP A 427 -0.43 9.74 7.20
C ASP A 427 0.43 10.81 6.50
N TRP A 428 1.75 10.60 6.46
CA TRP A 428 2.72 11.54 5.91
C TRP A 428 3.14 11.26 4.46
N SER A 429 2.58 10.22 3.84
CA SER A 429 2.87 9.88 2.45
C SER A 429 2.03 10.71 1.47
N ASP A 430 2.62 11.00 0.30
CA ASP A 430 1.92 11.59 -0.84
C ASP A 430 0.75 10.70 -1.32
N ALA A 431 0.78 9.41 -1.02
CA ALA A 431 -0.27 8.45 -1.37
C ALA A 431 -1.46 8.42 -0.39
N CYS A 432 -1.43 9.21 0.69
CA CYS A 432 -2.45 9.22 1.74
C CYS A 432 -3.87 9.42 1.18
N VAL A 433 -4.03 10.36 0.26
CA VAL A 433 -5.29 10.72 -0.39
C VAL A 433 -5.80 9.56 -1.27
N SER A 434 -4.95 9.00 -2.11
CA SER A 434 -5.26 7.86 -3.00
C SER A 434 -5.63 6.60 -2.21
N LEU A 435 -4.96 6.34 -1.07
CA LEU A 435 -5.29 5.24 -0.17
C LEU A 435 -6.68 5.40 0.44
N ARG A 436 -6.99 6.61 0.94
CA ARG A 436 -8.31 6.91 1.49
C ARG A 436 -9.39 6.67 0.44
N LYS A 437 -9.22 7.22 -0.76
CA LYS A 437 -10.19 7.04 -1.85
C LYS A 437 -10.39 5.57 -2.21
N SER A 438 -9.32 4.79 -2.31
CA SER A 438 -9.40 3.34 -2.56
C SER A 438 -10.25 2.61 -1.51
N VAL A 439 -10.11 2.96 -0.23
CA VAL A 439 -10.91 2.39 0.86
C VAL A 439 -12.37 2.80 0.75
N ILE A 440 -12.65 4.09 0.55
CA ILE A 440 -14.02 4.60 0.48
C ILE A 440 -14.75 4.01 -0.73
N ASP A 441 -14.08 3.95 -1.89
CA ASP A 441 -14.63 3.36 -3.10
C ASP A 441 -14.90 1.86 -2.90
N TYR A 442 -13.99 1.14 -2.23
CA TYR A 442 -14.22 -0.26 -1.92
C TYR A 442 -15.40 -0.45 -0.94
N ALA A 443 -15.47 0.35 0.12
CA ALA A 443 -16.53 0.26 1.13
C ALA A 443 -17.92 0.59 0.54
N LEU A 444 -18.00 1.58 -0.35
CA LEU A 444 -19.27 2.06 -0.92
C LEU A 444 -19.69 1.33 -2.20
N TYR A 445 -18.74 0.92 -3.03
CA TYR A 445 -19.01 0.38 -4.36
C TYR A 445 -18.48 -1.03 -4.57
N GLY A 446 -17.59 -1.54 -3.71
CA GLY A 446 -17.01 -2.89 -3.84
C GLY A 446 -16.02 -3.01 -4.98
N ARG A 447 -15.53 -1.89 -5.49
CA ARG A 447 -14.51 -1.81 -6.53
C ARG A 447 -13.34 -0.96 -6.05
N THR A 448 -12.16 -1.30 -6.52
CA THR A 448 -10.93 -0.54 -6.32
C THR A 448 -10.52 0.00 -7.68
N GLU A 449 -10.09 1.25 -7.75
CA GLU A 449 -9.63 1.81 -9.02
C GLU A 449 -8.36 1.07 -9.48
N PRO A 450 -8.29 0.65 -10.76
CA PRO A 450 -7.16 -0.14 -11.27
C PRO A 450 -5.88 0.69 -11.45
N GLU A 451 -5.99 2.02 -11.53
CA GLU A 451 -4.88 2.94 -11.78
C GLU A 451 -4.81 4.00 -10.69
N ALA A 452 -4.18 3.67 -9.58
CA ALA A 452 -3.96 4.64 -8.53
C ALA A 452 -2.84 5.63 -8.90
N THR A 453 -3.00 6.90 -8.53
CA THR A 453 -1.89 7.85 -8.54
C THR A 453 -0.81 7.42 -7.55
N HIS A 454 0.45 7.79 -7.78
CA HIS A 454 1.57 7.46 -6.88
C HIS A 454 1.85 5.96 -6.69
N CYS A 455 1.75 5.14 -7.75
CA CYS A 455 1.97 3.68 -7.74
C CYS A 455 3.19 3.25 -6.90
N ALA A 456 4.36 3.86 -7.14
CA ALA A 456 5.59 3.55 -6.42
C ALA A 456 5.45 3.76 -4.90
N SER A 457 4.83 4.86 -4.47
CA SER A 457 4.63 5.17 -3.05
C SER A 457 3.63 4.21 -2.40
N LEU A 458 2.54 3.85 -3.11
CA LEU A 458 1.56 2.89 -2.62
C LEU A 458 2.18 1.50 -2.38
N VAL A 459 3.02 1.04 -3.31
CA VAL A 459 3.71 -0.24 -3.20
C VAL A 459 4.80 -0.21 -2.12
N SER A 460 5.53 0.92 -2.01
CA SER A 460 6.54 1.12 -0.96
C SER A 460 5.94 1.08 0.44
N LEU A 461 4.71 1.57 0.60
CA LEU A 461 3.94 1.47 1.85
C LEU A 461 3.37 0.07 2.12
N ASN A 462 3.64 -0.91 1.25
CA ASN A 462 3.03 -2.24 1.26
C ASN A 462 1.49 -2.25 1.13
N ALA A 463 0.90 -1.16 0.66
CA ALA A 463 -0.55 -1.00 0.55
C ALA A 463 -1.13 -1.43 -0.80
N ALA A 464 -0.30 -1.47 -1.84
CA ALA A 464 -0.67 -1.94 -3.17
C ALA A 464 0.34 -2.97 -3.68
N HIS A 465 0.01 -3.66 -4.76
CA HIS A 465 0.95 -4.38 -5.62
C HIS A 465 0.88 -3.84 -7.04
N PHE A 466 1.97 -4.00 -7.79
CA PHE A 466 1.97 -3.64 -9.21
C PHE A 466 1.08 -4.60 -10.01
N LEU A 467 0.40 -4.10 -11.03
CA LEU A 467 -0.25 -4.92 -12.06
C LEU A 467 0.71 -5.16 -13.23
N ASP A 468 1.51 -4.14 -13.54
CA ASP A 468 2.56 -4.13 -14.54
C ASP A 468 3.65 -3.11 -14.16
N SER A 469 4.48 -2.69 -15.11
CA SER A 469 5.54 -1.71 -14.86
C SER A 469 5.06 -0.29 -14.50
N GLY A 470 3.77 0.04 -14.65
CA GLY A 470 3.24 1.40 -14.53
C GLY A 470 1.99 1.54 -13.66
N ALA A 471 1.18 0.49 -13.50
CA ALA A 471 -0.05 0.50 -12.71
C ALA A 471 0.11 -0.27 -11.39
N ALA A 472 -0.53 0.22 -10.32
CA ALA A 472 -0.63 -0.46 -9.03
C ALA A 472 -2.06 -0.41 -8.50
N VAL A 473 -2.44 -1.46 -7.77
CA VAL A 473 -3.81 -1.64 -7.26
C VAL A 473 -3.83 -2.00 -5.78
N VAL A 474 -4.78 -1.41 -5.05
CA VAL A 474 -5.10 -1.72 -3.65
C VAL A 474 -6.30 -2.66 -3.63
N SER A 475 -6.08 -3.97 -3.81
CA SER A 475 -7.18 -4.95 -3.93
C SER A 475 -7.13 -6.10 -2.91
N GLU A 476 -6.09 -6.11 -2.08
CA GLU A 476 -5.81 -7.20 -1.15
C GLU A 476 -6.72 -7.08 0.09
N PRO A 477 -7.56 -8.08 0.40
CA PRO A 477 -8.60 -7.99 1.45
C PRO A 477 -8.06 -7.64 2.84
N ILE A 478 -6.98 -8.29 3.27
CA ILE A 478 -6.32 -8.04 4.55
C ILE A 478 -5.82 -6.59 4.62
N ILE A 479 -5.26 -6.08 3.52
CA ILE A 479 -4.76 -4.71 3.40
C ILE A 479 -5.92 -3.71 3.39
N LEU A 480 -6.97 -3.96 2.61
CA LEU A 480 -8.17 -3.13 2.57
C LEU A 480 -8.85 -3.02 3.93
N HIS A 481 -8.96 -4.12 4.67
CA HIS A 481 -9.51 -4.12 6.03
C HIS A 481 -8.65 -3.28 6.98
N ARG A 482 -7.32 -3.41 6.88
CA ARG A 482 -6.38 -2.63 7.69
C ARG A 482 -6.40 -1.14 7.34
N LEU A 483 -6.49 -0.79 6.05
CA LEU A 483 -6.63 0.58 5.56
C LEU A 483 -7.97 1.19 5.97
N ALA A 484 -9.05 0.40 5.99
CA ALA A 484 -10.36 0.84 6.44
C ALA A 484 -10.33 1.32 7.90
N ARG A 485 -9.63 0.58 8.77
CA ARG A 485 -9.37 1.03 10.15
C ARG A 485 -8.48 2.26 10.25
N TRP A 486 -7.45 2.32 9.41
CA TRP A 486 -6.59 3.49 9.34
C TRP A 486 -7.38 4.73 8.96
N VAL A 487 -8.22 4.70 7.92
CA VAL A 487 -9.07 5.83 7.52
C VAL A 487 -9.97 6.31 8.67
N GLN A 488 -10.54 5.41 9.46
CA GLN A 488 -11.40 5.77 10.60
C GLN A 488 -10.65 6.41 11.78
N SER A 489 -9.35 6.13 11.92
CA SER A 489 -8.52 6.56 13.07
C SER A 489 -7.47 7.62 12.71
N SER A 490 -7.22 7.82 11.41
CA SER A 490 -6.14 8.65 10.89
C SER A 490 -6.36 10.13 11.18
N THR A 491 -5.27 10.82 11.49
CA THR A 491 -5.27 12.26 11.72
C THR A 491 -5.33 13.08 10.43
N ARG A 492 -5.02 12.46 9.28
CA ARG A 492 -4.93 13.12 7.96
C ARG A 492 -5.88 12.52 6.94
N ALA A 493 -6.08 11.20 6.97
CA ALA A 493 -6.94 10.46 6.04
C ALA A 493 -8.38 10.25 6.52
N SER A 494 -8.73 10.57 7.78
CA SER A 494 -10.16 10.64 8.16
C SER A 494 -10.81 11.88 7.54
N ILE A 495 -12.15 11.91 7.43
CA ILE A 495 -12.83 13.12 6.93
C ILE A 495 -12.49 14.36 7.77
N PHE A 496 -12.32 14.21 9.08
CA PHE A 496 -11.87 15.30 9.94
C PHE A 496 -10.41 15.69 9.67
N GLY A 497 -9.55 14.71 9.38
CA GLY A 497 -8.18 14.95 8.93
C GLY A 497 -8.14 15.76 7.64
N LEU A 498 -8.92 15.38 6.62
CA LEU A 498 -9.01 16.12 5.36
C LEU A 498 -9.49 17.56 5.56
N ILE A 499 -10.51 17.76 6.40
CA ILE A 499 -11.00 19.11 6.71
C ILE A 499 -9.88 19.94 7.34
N ARG A 500 -9.12 19.40 8.29
CA ARG A 500 -7.98 20.09 8.91
C ARG A 500 -6.89 20.40 7.90
N CYS A 501 -6.46 19.41 7.11
CA CYS A 501 -5.45 19.59 6.07
C CYS A 501 -5.86 20.69 5.08
N LYS A 502 -7.13 20.74 4.67
CA LYS A 502 -7.63 21.79 3.76
C LYS A 502 -7.71 23.17 4.42
N LEU A 503 -8.05 23.25 5.71
CA LEU A 503 -8.06 24.51 6.46
C LEU A 503 -6.64 25.06 6.71
N GLU A 504 -5.67 24.17 6.89
CA GLU A 504 -4.24 24.50 7.06
C GLU A 504 -3.58 24.86 5.73
N ASP A 505 -3.94 24.14 4.65
CA ASP A 505 -3.43 24.32 3.29
C ASP A 505 -4.59 24.38 2.27
N ASN A 506 -4.92 25.60 1.85
CA ASN A 506 -5.94 25.82 0.83
C ASN A 506 -5.61 25.17 -0.54
N THR A 507 -4.36 24.80 -0.79
CA THR A 507 -3.93 24.13 -2.03
C THR A 507 -4.11 22.62 -2.00
N PHE A 508 -4.45 22.03 -0.85
CA PHE A 508 -4.75 20.61 -0.70
C PHE A 508 -5.93 20.20 -1.61
N ASP A 509 -5.71 19.21 -2.48
CA ASP A 509 -6.75 18.72 -3.41
C ASP A 509 -7.73 17.78 -2.69
N LEU A 510 -9.01 18.07 -2.82
CA LEU A 510 -10.09 17.25 -2.22
C LEU A 510 -10.70 16.26 -3.21
N ASN A 511 -10.50 16.44 -4.52
CA ASN A 511 -11.14 15.61 -5.54
C ASN A 511 -10.67 14.16 -5.45
N GLU A 512 -9.38 13.95 -5.22
CA GLU A 512 -8.79 12.62 -5.09
C GLU A 512 -9.05 11.99 -3.71
N ALA A 513 -9.69 12.70 -2.77
CA ALA A 513 -9.78 12.30 -1.37
C ALA A 513 -11.11 11.66 -0.95
N ALA A 514 -12.04 11.44 -1.89
CA ALA A 514 -13.42 11.01 -1.59
C ALA A 514 -14.03 11.86 -0.45
N PHE A 515 -13.84 13.18 -0.55
CA PHE A 515 -14.26 14.12 0.48
C PHE A 515 -15.77 14.14 0.63
N VAL A 516 -16.52 14.10 -0.48
CA VAL A 516 -17.97 14.22 -0.52
C VAL A 516 -18.65 13.06 0.21
N GLU A 517 -18.14 11.85 -0.04
CA GLU A 517 -18.54 10.60 0.58
C GLU A 517 -18.40 10.67 2.10
N GLY A 518 -17.22 11.09 2.58
CA GLY A 518 -16.97 11.27 4.02
C GLY A 518 -17.79 12.42 4.61
N PHE A 519 -17.97 13.51 3.86
CA PHE A 519 -18.69 14.69 4.32
C PHE A 519 -20.18 14.42 4.56
N ALA A 520 -20.79 13.49 3.81
CA ALA A 520 -22.14 13.01 4.09
C ALA A 520 -22.28 12.45 5.53
N ALA A 521 -21.28 11.74 6.04
CA ALA A 521 -21.27 11.22 7.41
C ALA A 521 -21.11 12.33 8.46
N VAL A 522 -20.35 13.38 8.15
CA VAL A 522 -20.25 14.60 8.99
C VAL A 522 -21.61 15.28 9.08
N LEU A 523 -22.27 15.51 7.94
CA LEU A 523 -23.59 16.14 7.89
C LEU A 523 -24.64 15.32 8.63
N TRP A 524 -24.65 14.00 8.46
CA TRP A 524 -25.51 13.09 9.22
C TRP A 524 -25.35 13.28 10.73
N SER A 525 -24.11 13.33 11.21
CA SER A 525 -23.82 13.50 12.64
C SER A 525 -24.21 14.90 13.14
N ALA A 526 -23.97 15.93 12.31
CA ALA A 526 -24.26 17.31 12.64
C ALA A 526 -25.76 17.58 12.83
N PHE A 527 -26.62 17.09 11.93
CA PHE A 527 -28.07 17.30 12.05
C PHE A 527 -28.72 16.51 13.19
N ASN A 528 -28.03 15.51 13.75
CA ASN A 528 -28.46 14.84 14.98
C ASN A 528 -28.04 15.59 16.26
N ALA A 529 -27.05 16.49 16.17
CA ALA A 529 -26.45 17.15 17.33
C ALA A 529 -26.79 18.64 17.45
N PHE A 530 -26.96 19.33 16.32
CA PHE A 530 -26.94 20.78 16.25
C PHE A 530 -28.15 21.37 15.52
N ASP A 531 -28.41 22.64 15.82
CA ASP A 531 -29.30 23.50 15.03
C ASP A 531 -28.54 24.00 13.78
N VAL A 532 -29.28 24.41 12.74
CA VAL A 532 -28.67 24.72 11.43
C VAL A 532 -27.62 25.84 11.50
N SER A 533 -27.83 26.84 12.34
CA SER A 533 -26.92 27.98 12.54
C SER A 533 -25.61 27.62 13.23
N ALA A 534 -25.52 26.47 13.89
CA ALA A 534 -24.25 25.98 14.42
C ALA A 534 -23.45 25.21 13.35
N CYS A 535 -24.13 24.63 12.35
CA CYS A 535 -23.50 23.93 11.23
C CYS A 535 -23.05 24.89 10.12
N PHE A 536 -23.80 25.96 9.87
CA PHE A 536 -23.59 26.83 8.72
C PHE A 536 -23.60 28.32 9.07
N ASP A 537 -22.72 29.07 8.41
CA ASP A 537 -22.62 30.51 8.49
C ASP A 537 -23.40 31.17 7.34
N PHE A 538 -24.47 31.88 7.69
CA PHE A 538 -25.32 32.59 6.73
C PHE A 538 -24.87 34.06 6.59
N PRO A 539 -24.38 34.49 5.42
CA PRO A 539 -24.10 35.89 5.14
C PRO A 539 -25.38 36.74 5.12
N GLY A 540 -25.24 38.04 5.40
CA GLY A 540 -26.33 39.01 5.26
C GLY A 540 -27.50 38.78 6.23
N LEU A 541 -28.70 38.57 5.69
CA LEU A 541 -29.91 38.35 6.50
C LEU A 541 -30.07 36.85 6.78
N ARG A 542 -30.03 36.49 8.07
CA ARG A 542 -30.25 35.11 8.52
C ARG A 542 -31.75 34.79 8.51
N PRO A 543 -32.20 33.73 7.84
CA PRO A 543 -33.59 33.27 7.94
C PRO A 543 -33.91 32.79 9.35
N ASP A 544 -35.14 32.98 9.84
CA ASP A 544 -35.49 32.64 11.23
C ASP A 544 -35.34 31.14 11.54
N TRP A 545 -35.58 30.26 10.55
CA TRP A 545 -35.47 28.80 10.70
C TRP A 545 -34.05 28.31 11.00
N VAL A 546 -33.00 29.12 10.80
CA VAL A 546 -31.62 28.68 11.08
C VAL A 546 -31.36 28.46 12.57
N HIS A 547 -32.18 29.06 13.44
CA HIS A 547 -32.09 28.91 14.89
C HIS A 547 -32.84 27.68 15.42
N HIS A 548 -33.36 26.85 14.53
CA HIS A 548 -34.08 25.64 14.88
C HIS A 548 -33.33 24.41 14.40
N ARG A 549 -33.67 23.26 14.98
CA ARG A 549 -33.24 21.95 14.47
C ARG A 549 -33.84 21.72 13.09
N ALA A 550 -33.02 21.18 12.20
CA ALA A 550 -33.47 20.61 10.95
C ALA A 550 -33.29 19.10 11.01
N SER A 551 -34.11 18.36 10.26
CA SER A 551 -33.95 16.92 10.10
C SER A 551 -33.69 16.57 8.64
N LEU A 552 -32.86 15.54 8.42
CA LEU A 552 -32.68 14.96 7.10
C LEU A 552 -33.94 14.17 6.72
N VAL A 553 -34.43 14.36 5.50
CA VAL A 553 -35.60 13.64 4.98
C VAL A 553 -35.30 13.04 3.61
N LEU A 554 -36.02 11.97 3.27
CA LEU A 554 -35.93 11.34 1.95
C LEU A 554 -36.96 11.98 1.00
N PRO A 555 -36.54 12.47 -0.17
CA PRO A 555 -37.49 12.95 -1.17
C PRO A 555 -38.31 11.79 -1.77
N CYS A 556 -39.61 12.01 -1.92
CA CYS A 556 -40.61 11.06 -2.39
C CYS A 556 -41.65 11.77 -3.28
N PHE A 557 -41.24 12.58 -4.26
CA PHE A 557 -42.14 13.46 -5.02
C PHE A 557 -43.25 12.75 -5.81
N ARG A 558 -43.16 11.43 -6.02
CA ARG A 558 -44.28 10.65 -6.57
C ARG A 558 -45.51 10.63 -5.65
N ARG A 559 -45.33 10.82 -4.33
CA ARG A 559 -46.40 10.78 -3.33
C ARG A 559 -47.02 12.17 -3.16
N ARG A 560 -48.14 12.44 -3.84
CA ARG A 560 -48.84 13.75 -3.82
C ARG A 560 -49.14 14.33 -2.44
N ARG A 561 -49.34 13.50 -1.41
CA ARG A 561 -49.74 13.94 -0.05
C ARG A 561 -48.58 14.06 0.94
N ARG A 562 -47.48 13.34 0.71
CA ARG A 562 -46.31 13.28 1.61
C ARG A 562 -45.07 13.17 0.73
N PRO A 563 -44.59 14.30 0.17
CA PRO A 563 -43.44 14.30 -0.72
C PRO A 563 -42.12 13.98 -0.03
N PHE A 564 -42.14 13.71 1.29
CA PHE A 564 -40.99 13.40 2.11
C PHE A 564 -41.26 12.23 3.04
N ALA A 565 -40.25 11.39 3.25
CA ALA A 565 -40.26 10.38 4.29
C ALA A 565 -39.24 10.73 5.38
N PRO A 566 -39.61 10.66 6.67
CA PRO A 566 -38.68 10.92 7.77
C PRO A 566 -37.64 9.80 7.88
N LEU A 567 -36.43 10.15 8.30
CA LEU A 567 -35.38 9.19 8.64
C LEU A 567 -35.38 8.94 10.14
N THR A 568 -35.83 7.75 10.55
CA THR A 568 -35.94 7.36 11.96
C THR A 568 -34.68 6.70 12.50
N ALA A 569 -33.83 6.15 11.62
CA ALA A 569 -32.59 5.48 11.96
C ALA A 569 -31.53 5.76 10.89
N ARG A 570 -30.26 5.53 11.24
CA ARG A 570 -29.16 5.58 10.27
C ARG A 570 -29.30 4.42 9.28
N PRO A 571 -29.42 4.68 7.97
CA PRO A 571 -29.42 3.60 6.98
C PRO A 571 -28.03 2.97 6.90
N GLU A 572 -27.97 1.72 6.42
CA GLU A 572 -26.70 1.00 6.21
C GLU A 572 -25.73 1.80 5.35
N SER A 573 -26.25 2.41 4.27
CA SER A 573 -25.51 3.32 3.41
C SER A 573 -26.16 4.70 3.38
N LEU A 574 -25.36 5.74 3.59
CA LEU A 574 -25.81 7.13 3.58
C LEU A 574 -25.95 7.70 2.16
N LEU A 575 -25.24 7.12 1.18
CA LEU A 575 -24.95 7.78 -0.09
C LEU A 575 -25.44 6.96 -1.28
N SER A 576 -26.14 7.60 -2.21
CA SER A 576 -26.33 7.11 -3.58
C SER A 576 -25.41 7.86 -4.53
N VAL A 577 -25.01 7.23 -5.64
CA VAL A 577 -24.30 7.90 -6.74
C VAL A 577 -25.14 7.78 -8.00
N ALA A 578 -25.32 8.89 -8.71
CA ALA A 578 -25.96 8.93 -10.00
C ALA A 578 -24.90 8.88 -11.11
N GLU A 579 -25.08 7.97 -12.07
CA GLU A 579 -24.27 7.95 -13.30
C GLU A 579 -24.92 8.81 -14.39
N THR A 580 -26.24 9.03 -14.29
CA THR A 580 -27.05 9.77 -15.26
C THR A 580 -27.99 10.76 -14.58
N SER A 581 -28.50 11.73 -15.34
CA SER A 581 -29.53 12.65 -14.85
C SER A 581 -30.81 11.93 -14.41
N ASP A 582 -31.17 10.84 -15.07
CA ASP A 582 -32.33 10.03 -14.69
C ASP A 582 -32.16 9.37 -13.31
N ASP A 583 -30.95 8.99 -12.91
CA ASP A 583 -30.68 8.50 -11.55
C ASP A 583 -30.91 9.59 -10.51
N VAL A 584 -30.51 10.84 -10.81
CA VAL A 584 -30.78 12.00 -9.96
C VAL A 584 -32.29 12.21 -9.80
N PHE A 585 -33.05 12.18 -10.90
CA PHE A 585 -34.49 12.33 -10.84
C PHE A 585 -35.20 11.13 -10.20
N LYS A 586 -34.66 9.92 -10.34
CA LYS A 586 -35.15 8.73 -9.63
C LYS A 586 -34.99 8.92 -8.13
N TRP A 587 -33.83 9.37 -7.67
CA TRP A 587 -33.59 9.69 -6.27
C TRP A 587 -34.54 10.79 -5.76
N LEU A 588 -34.70 11.90 -6.48
CA LEU A 588 -35.68 12.95 -6.10
C LEU A 588 -37.11 12.40 -5.99
N ASN A 589 -37.48 11.43 -6.82
CA ASN A 589 -38.84 10.89 -6.82
C ASN A 589 -39.10 9.81 -5.76
N ASP A 590 -38.08 9.04 -5.39
CA ASP A 590 -38.19 7.86 -4.51
C ASP A 590 -36.82 7.48 -3.92
N ALA A 591 -36.28 8.35 -3.05
CA ALA A 591 -34.98 8.12 -2.43
C ALA A 591 -35.04 7.02 -1.36
N SER A 592 -34.05 6.13 -1.38
CA SER A 592 -33.77 5.17 -0.30
C SER A 592 -32.61 5.60 0.61
N ARG A 593 -31.82 6.59 0.20
CA ARG A 593 -30.63 7.09 0.91
C ARG A 593 -30.67 8.62 1.08
N PRO A 594 -30.21 9.16 2.21
CA PRO A 594 -30.32 10.59 2.53
C PRO A 594 -29.51 11.51 1.63
N PHE A 595 -28.39 11.03 1.09
CA PHE A 595 -27.49 11.83 0.29
C PHE A 595 -27.33 11.23 -1.11
N LEU A 596 -27.10 12.10 -2.10
CA LEU A 596 -26.83 11.72 -3.48
C LEU A 596 -25.63 12.50 -4.01
N VAL A 597 -24.62 11.81 -4.52
CA VAL A 597 -23.64 12.38 -5.44
C VAL A 597 -24.30 12.40 -6.82
N PRO A 598 -24.61 13.57 -7.40
CA PRO A 598 -25.27 13.64 -8.69
C PRO A 598 -24.30 13.31 -9.83
N ASP A 599 -24.82 13.17 -11.05
CA ASP A 599 -24.01 13.04 -12.25
C ASP A 599 -23.16 14.30 -12.52
N GLU A 600 -22.12 14.17 -13.34
CA GLU A 600 -21.13 15.23 -13.59
C GLU A 600 -21.72 16.53 -14.17
N ASP A 601 -22.86 16.45 -14.86
CA ASP A 601 -23.49 17.61 -15.52
C ASP A 601 -24.46 18.38 -14.61
N PHE A 602 -24.79 17.87 -13.41
CA PHE A 602 -25.71 18.55 -12.48
C PHE A 602 -25.21 19.92 -12.04
N GLY A 603 -23.92 20.06 -11.73
CA GLY A 603 -23.29 21.31 -11.29
C GLY A 603 -23.24 21.55 -9.78
N ALA A 604 -23.35 20.48 -8.98
CA ALA A 604 -23.10 20.45 -7.53
C ALA A 604 -22.49 19.07 -7.18
N GLU A 605 -21.82 18.93 -6.04
CA GLU A 605 -21.14 17.66 -5.70
C GLU A 605 -21.94 16.76 -4.74
N LEU A 606 -22.86 17.32 -3.96
CA LEU A 606 -23.71 16.53 -3.05
C LEU A 606 -25.11 17.14 -2.95
N LEU A 607 -26.12 16.29 -2.94
CA LEU A 607 -27.53 16.64 -2.78
C LEU A 607 -28.11 15.97 -1.55
N PHE A 608 -28.96 16.70 -0.81
CA PHE A 608 -29.80 16.15 0.26
C PHE A 608 -31.00 17.07 0.52
N MET A 609 -32.02 16.56 1.22
CA MET A 609 -33.19 17.35 1.61
C MET A 609 -33.18 17.62 3.11
N LEU A 610 -33.56 18.84 3.49
CA LEU A 610 -33.82 19.21 4.88
C LEU A 610 -35.29 19.53 5.09
N ASP A 611 -35.83 19.01 6.19
CA ASP A 611 -37.06 19.48 6.81
C ASP A 611 -36.71 20.48 7.90
N LEU A 612 -37.20 21.71 7.71
CA LEU A 612 -36.89 22.89 8.50
C LEU A 612 -38.12 23.27 9.33
N HIS A 613 -37.89 24.07 10.38
CA HIS A 613 -38.97 24.57 11.22
C HIS A 613 -40.03 25.35 10.41
N GLY A 614 -41.31 25.09 10.71
CA GLY A 614 -42.45 25.73 10.04
C GLY A 614 -42.89 25.03 8.76
N ASP A 615 -42.76 23.70 8.69
CA ASP A 615 -43.13 22.85 7.54
C ASP A 615 -42.43 23.24 6.22
N ALA A 616 -41.27 23.91 6.32
CA ALA A 616 -40.49 24.31 5.16
C ALA A 616 -39.49 23.21 4.80
N GLN A 617 -39.39 22.87 3.52
CA GLN A 617 -38.35 21.97 3.03
C GLN A 617 -37.44 22.67 2.04
N ALA A 618 -36.17 22.28 2.05
CA ALA A 618 -35.18 22.82 1.13
C ALA A 618 -34.37 21.70 0.50
N LEU A 619 -34.19 21.77 -0.83
CA LEU A 619 -33.14 21.02 -1.50
C LEU A 619 -31.81 21.69 -1.19
N VAL A 620 -30.88 20.93 -0.64
CA VAL A 620 -29.55 21.40 -0.35
C VAL A 620 -28.59 20.94 -1.43
N THR A 621 -27.83 21.88 -1.98
CA THR A 621 -26.74 21.61 -2.94
C THR A 621 -25.43 21.99 -2.28
N VAL A 622 -24.49 21.05 -2.19
CA VAL A 622 -23.17 21.28 -1.63
C VAL A 622 -22.17 21.52 -2.75
N HIS A 623 -21.30 22.49 -2.53
CA HIS A 623 -20.28 22.91 -3.48
C HIS A 623 -18.90 22.89 -2.86
N THR A 624 -17.98 22.09 -3.40
CA THR A 624 -16.60 21.90 -2.88
C THR A 624 -15.53 22.48 -3.81
N LYS A 625 -15.79 22.53 -5.13
CA LYS A 625 -14.80 22.88 -6.18
C LYS A 625 -14.45 24.36 -6.29
N PHE A 626 -14.96 25.22 -5.41
CA PHE A 626 -14.61 26.65 -5.42
C PHE A 626 -13.16 26.92 -5.00
N SER A 627 -12.54 25.98 -4.28
CA SER A 627 -11.20 26.11 -3.72
C SER A 627 -10.08 25.78 -4.72
N GLU A 628 -10.38 25.17 -5.86
CA GLU A 628 -9.39 24.58 -6.77
C GLU A 628 -9.00 25.47 -7.95
N ALA A 629 -9.89 26.38 -8.37
CA ALA A 629 -9.54 27.32 -9.40
C ALA A 629 -8.42 28.22 -8.84
N LYS A 630 -7.19 28.07 -9.36
CA LYS A 630 -6.07 29.03 -9.22
C LYS A 630 -6.49 30.39 -9.77
N ARG A 631 -7.45 31.04 -9.10
CA ARG A 631 -7.90 32.37 -9.45
C ARG A 631 -6.76 33.28 -9.03
N THR A 632 -6.08 33.84 -10.01
CA THR A 632 -5.14 34.97 -9.88
C THR A 632 -5.79 36.24 -9.31
N ARG A 633 -7.06 36.17 -8.88
CA ARG A 633 -7.81 37.29 -8.31
C ARG A 633 -7.55 37.37 -6.81
N ARG A 634 -7.40 38.60 -6.31
CA ARG A 634 -7.16 38.94 -4.89
C ARG A 634 -8.29 38.55 -3.93
N ASP A 635 -9.40 38.01 -4.41
CA ASP A 635 -10.59 37.76 -3.61
C ASP A 635 -10.98 36.27 -3.70
N LEU A 636 -10.85 35.58 -2.56
CA LEU A 636 -11.05 34.14 -2.39
C LEU A 636 -12.53 33.74 -2.29
N ARG A 637 -13.45 34.71 -2.38
CA ARG A 637 -14.88 34.46 -2.25
C ARG A 637 -15.49 33.85 -3.51
N ALA A 638 -16.44 32.94 -3.34
CA ALA A 638 -17.12 32.25 -4.40
C ALA A 638 -18.38 32.98 -4.89
N VAL A 639 -18.68 32.84 -6.19
CA VAL A 639 -19.99 33.20 -6.74
C VAL A 639 -20.80 31.90 -6.78
N PRO A 640 -21.83 31.75 -5.94
CA PRO A 640 -22.62 30.53 -5.90
C PRO A 640 -23.33 30.31 -7.24
N PRO A 641 -23.43 29.07 -7.74
CA PRO A 641 -24.01 28.81 -9.05
C PRO A 641 -25.46 29.21 -9.02
N ARG A 642 -25.92 29.86 -10.09
CA ARG A 642 -27.33 30.27 -10.19
C ARG A 642 -28.17 29.02 -10.48
N PRO A 643 -29.44 28.95 -10.06
CA PRO A 643 -30.27 27.78 -10.31
C PRO A 643 -30.37 27.37 -11.80
N HIS A 644 -30.34 28.33 -12.73
CA HIS A 644 -30.34 28.05 -14.18
C HIS A 644 -29.00 27.52 -14.72
N GLU A 645 -27.96 27.45 -13.88
CA GLU A 645 -26.66 26.87 -14.23
C GLU A 645 -26.60 25.39 -13.88
N PHE A 646 -27.55 24.85 -13.10
CA PHE A 646 -27.67 23.40 -12.93
C PHE A 646 -28.10 22.76 -14.24
N TYR A 647 -27.46 21.66 -14.65
CA TYR A 647 -27.67 21.07 -15.98
C TYR A 647 -27.56 22.10 -17.11
N LYS A 648 -26.59 23.03 -17.03
CA LYS A 648 -26.42 24.10 -18.03
C LYS A 648 -26.35 23.57 -19.47
N LYS A 649 -25.83 22.36 -19.67
CA LYS A 649 -25.72 21.69 -20.98
C LYS A 649 -26.98 20.92 -21.39
N SER A 650 -27.90 20.65 -20.47
CA SER A 650 -29.16 19.91 -20.69
C SER A 650 -30.36 20.77 -20.27
N PRO A 651 -30.89 21.62 -21.18
CA PRO A 651 -32.04 22.47 -20.89
C PRO A 651 -33.29 21.68 -20.47
N GLU A 652 -33.45 20.46 -20.98
CA GLU A 652 -34.55 19.56 -20.61
C GLU A 652 -34.45 19.14 -19.14
N ASP A 653 -33.28 18.68 -18.70
CA ASP A 653 -33.06 18.29 -17.31
C ASP A 653 -33.10 19.51 -16.37
N ASN A 654 -32.61 20.67 -16.81
CA ASN A 654 -32.80 21.91 -16.07
C ASN A 654 -34.30 22.22 -15.86
N GLN A 655 -35.11 22.11 -16.92
CA GLN A 655 -36.55 22.33 -16.81
C GLN A 655 -37.22 21.30 -15.89
N ARG A 656 -36.87 20.01 -16.00
CA ARG A 656 -37.33 18.95 -15.09
C ARG A 656 -37.00 19.27 -13.63
N LEU A 657 -35.80 19.75 -13.35
CA LEU A 657 -35.38 20.17 -12.02
C LEU A 657 -36.20 21.38 -11.53
N MET A 658 -36.40 22.40 -12.37
CA MET A 658 -37.22 23.56 -12.02
C MET A 658 -38.68 23.18 -11.72
N ASP A 659 -39.24 22.25 -12.48
CA ASP A 659 -40.59 21.73 -12.26
C ASP A 659 -40.72 20.97 -10.93
N ILE A 660 -39.66 20.30 -10.48
CA ILE A 660 -39.61 19.67 -9.16
C ILE A 660 -39.50 20.73 -8.06
N LEU A 661 -38.58 21.68 -8.20
CA LEU A 661 -38.39 22.76 -7.22
C LEU A 661 -39.62 23.65 -7.08
N ALA A 662 -40.42 23.83 -8.14
CA ALA A 662 -41.67 24.58 -8.09
C ALA A 662 -42.78 23.87 -7.30
N LYS A 663 -42.68 22.55 -7.08
CA LYS A 663 -43.65 21.76 -6.29
C LYS A 663 -43.35 21.78 -4.79
N LEU A 664 -42.17 22.23 -4.41
CA LEU A 664 -41.73 22.30 -3.02
C LEU A 664 -42.36 23.50 -2.30
N PRO A 665 -42.66 23.38 -0.99
CA PRO A 665 -43.15 24.51 -0.21
C PRO A 665 -42.18 25.70 -0.25
N PRO A 666 -42.70 26.94 -0.28
CA PRO A 666 -41.87 28.13 -0.40
C PRO A 666 -40.98 28.29 0.85
N LEU A 667 -39.67 28.46 0.63
CA LEU A 667 -38.69 28.60 1.70
C LEU A 667 -38.66 30.04 2.25
N PRO A 668 -39.01 30.30 3.53
CA PRO A 668 -38.92 31.65 4.10
C PRO A 668 -37.45 32.08 4.24
N ILE A 669 -37.13 33.34 3.90
CA ILE A 669 -35.75 33.88 3.95
C ILE A 669 -35.60 35.08 4.88
N GLY A 670 -36.67 35.42 5.61
CA GLY A 670 -36.73 36.62 6.45
C GLY A 670 -36.84 37.92 5.63
N SER A 671 -37.18 39.03 6.29
CA SER A 671 -37.24 40.35 5.67
C SER A 671 -36.91 41.44 6.67
N ARG A 672 -36.11 42.42 6.25
CA ARG A 672 -35.91 43.66 7.03
C ARG A 672 -37.11 44.61 6.95
N LYS A 673 -38.04 44.40 6.02
CA LYS A 673 -39.21 45.28 5.83
C LYS A 673 -40.32 44.87 6.80
N ARG A 674 -40.65 45.77 7.72
CA ARG A 674 -41.86 45.68 8.55
C ARG A 674 -43.11 45.81 7.68
N THR A 675 -44.17 45.13 8.07
CA THR A 675 -45.48 45.29 7.44
C THR A 675 -46.01 46.68 7.80
N ARG A 676 -46.54 47.43 6.82
CA ARG A 676 -47.00 48.81 7.06
C ARG A 676 -48.11 48.79 8.13
N GLY A 677 -47.84 49.39 9.30
CA GLY A 677 -48.77 49.45 10.44
C GLY A 677 -48.73 48.25 11.39
N SER A 678 -47.73 47.37 11.29
CA SER A 678 -47.53 46.25 12.24
C SER A 678 -46.05 46.12 12.59
N ASP A 679 -45.77 45.71 13.83
CA ASP A 679 -44.42 45.35 14.25
C ASP A 679 -43.94 44.02 13.66
N ALA A 680 -44.81 43.26 13.00
CA ALA A 680 -44.46 42.02 12.33
C ALA A 680 -43.71 42.28 11.01
N THR A 681 -42.55 41.64 10.85
CA THR A 681 -41.77 41.59 9.61
C THR A 681 -42.53 40.81 8.53
N LYS A 682 -42.64 41.37 7.32
CA LYS A 682 -43.28 40.68 6.20
C LYS A 682 -42.45 39.47 5.79
N VAL A 683 -42.93 38.24 5.99
CA VAL A 683 -42.21 37.03 5.56
C VAL A 683 -41.99 37.08 4.04
N ARG A 684 -40.72 37.08 3.62
CA ARG A 684 -40.32 36.92 2.23
C ARG A 684 -39.94 35.47 2.02
N HIS A 685 -40.32 34.93 0.87
CA HIS A 685 -39.95 33.59 0.44
C HIS A 685 -38.86 33.68 -0.64
N ALA A 686 -37.99 32.67 -0.68
CA ALA A 686 -37.03 32.47 -1.75
C ALA A 686 -37.76 32.22 -3.07
N ARG A 687 -37.12 32.58 -4.18
CA ARG A 687 -37.61 32.26 -5.54
C ARG A 687 -37.71 30.76 -5.78
N LEU A 688 -36.80 30.00 -5.18
CA LEU A 688 -36.77 28.55 -5.19
C LEU A 688 -36.42 28.05 -3.79
N PRO A 689 -37.02 26.93 -3.34
CA PRO A 689 -36.71 26.30 -2.05
C PRO A 689 -35.41 25.50 -2.13
N LEU A 690 -34.33 26.25 -2.34
CA LEU A 690 -32.97 25.76 -2.53
C LEU A 690 -32.06 26.43 -1.50
N LEU A 691 -31.24 25.62 -0.83
CA LEU A 691 -30.13 26.10 -0.01
C LEU A 691 -28.81 25.68 -0.68
N ARG A 692 -27.92 26.65 -0.90
CA ARG A 692 -26.57 26.39 -1.44
C ARG A 692 -25.56 26.41 -0.31
N LEU A 693 -24.87 25.30 -0.09
CA LEU A 693 -23.81 25.18 0.89
C LEU A 693 -22.45 25.25 0.20
N LEU A 694 -21.60 26.16 0.68
CA LEU A 694 -20.25 26.35 0.20
C LEU A 694 -19.26 25.77 1.19
N CYS A 695 -18.43 24.84 0.74
CA CYS A 695 -17.33 24.30 1.55
C CYS A 695 -16.05 25.13 1.33
N PHE A 696 -15.35 25.46 2.41
CA PHE A 696 -14.03 26.13 2.42
C PHE A 696 -13.98 27.50 1.72
N THR A 697 -15.13 28.13 1.49
CA THR A 697 -15.19 29.45 0.87
C THR A 697 -16.38 30.24 1.40
N GLU A 698 -16.23 31.56 1.38
CA GLU A 698 -17.31 32.50 1.66
C GLU A 698 -17.94 33.00 0.36
N PRO A 699 -19.23 33.36 0.37
CA PRO A 699 -19.87 33.95 -0.78
C PRO A 699 -19.38 35.38 -1.04
N TRP A 700 -19.28 35.77 -2.32
CA TRP A 700 -18.71 37.06 -2.80
C TRP A 700 -19.25 38.31 -2.10
N ARG A 701 -20.52 38.31 -1.68
CA ARG A 701 -21.21 39.45 -1.06
C ARG A 701 -21.74 39.06 0.31
N SER A 702 -20.84 38.90 1.27
CA SER A 702 -21.16 38.48 2.64
C SER A 702 -22.16 39.38 3.39
N HIS A 703 -22.43 40.60 2.90
CA HIS A 703 -23.40 41.52 3.48
C HIS A 703 -24.78 41.50 2.79
N GLU A 704 -24.89 40.87 1.62
CA GLU A 704 -26.15 40.80 0.87
C GLU A 704 -26.94 39.53 1.22
N ALA A 705 -28.26 39.65 1.25
CA ALA A 705 -29.13 38.50 1.37
C ALA A 705 -29.22 37.80 0.00
N TYR A 706 -28.90 36.52 -0.03
CA TYR A 706 -28.97 35.70 -1.24
C TYR A 706 -30.38 35.12 -1.45
N ASP A 707 -30.80 35.06 -2.71
CA ASP A 707 -32.09 34.48 -3.13
C ASP A 707 -31.84 33.61 -4.39
N PRO A 708 -31.78 32.26 -4.27
CA PRO A 708 -32.01 31.46 -3.05
C PRO A 708 -30.91 31.60 -1.97
N PRO A 709 -31.18 31.24 -0.69
CA PRO A 709 -30.20 31.27 0.39
C PRO A 709 -28.88 30.57 0.08
N VAL A 710 -27.81 31.12 0.63
CA VAL A 710 -26.45 30.59 0.54
C VAL A 710 -25.88 30.57 1.95
N ALA A 711 -25.14 29.54 2.30
CA ALA A 711 -24.40 29.47 3.56
C ALA A 711 -23.03 28.84 3.33
N SER A 712 -22.07 29.18 4.19
CA SER A 712 -20.77 28.53 4.26
C SER A 712 -20.77 27.48 5.37
N VAL A 713 -20.04 26.39 5.19
CA VAL A 713 -19.95 25.35 6.23
C VAL A 713 -19.05 25.81 7.37
N ASN A 714 -19.54 25.74 8.61
CA ASN A 714 -18.77 26.08 9.81
C ASN A 714 -17.95 24.86 10.27
N PHE A 715 -16.84 24.59 9.59
CA PHE A 715 -15.98 23.45 9.90
C PHE A 715 -15.40 23.50 11.33
N GLY A 716 -15.17 24.69 11.89
CA GLY A 716 -14.70 24.83 13.26
C GLY A 716 -15.68 24.25 14.30
N ARG A 717 -16.99 24.38 14.06
CA ARG A 717 -18.03 23.73 14.87
C ARG A 717 -18.18 22.25 14.57
N LEU A 718 -18.14 21.86 13.29
CA LEU A 718 -18.27 20.44 12.91
C LEU A 718 -17.13 19.58 13.49
N LEU A 719 -15.90 20.11 13.54
CA LEU A 719 -14.74 19.43 14.13
C LEU A 719 -14.83 19.28 15.66
N GLN A 720 -15.82 19.88 16.34
CA GLN A 720 -16.09 19.68 17.77
C GLN A 720 -16.96 18.44 18.02
N LEU A 721 -17.56 17.85 16.99
CA LEU A 721 -18.29 16.60 17.10
C LEU A 721 -17.33 15.42 17.32
N PRO A 722 -17.81 14.28 17.85
CA PRO A 722 -17.09 13.03 17.72
C PRO A 722 -16.82 12.72 16.23
N PRO A 723 -15.66 12.13 15.89
CA PRO A 723 -15.38 11.69 14.52
C PRO A 723 -16.52 10.81 13.99
N PRO A 724 -17.11 11.13 12.82
CA PRO A 724 -18.22 10.36 12.31
C PRO A 724 -17.74 9.01 11.79
N VAL A 725 -18.56 7.99 11.96
CA VAL A 725 -18.37 6.71 11.26
C VAL A 725 -18.71 6.95 9.79
N GLU A 726 -17.71 6.92 8.90
CA GLU A 726 -17.88 7.20 7.46
C GLU A 726 -18.55 6.03 6.74
N PHE A 727 -18.17 4.81 7.08
CA PHE A 727 -18.70 3.54 6.59
C PHE A 727 -18.61 2.48 7.71
N ASN A 728 -19.41 1.43 7.65
CA ASN A 728 -19.32 0.34 8.65
C ASN A 728 -18.25 -0.66 8.22
N MET A 729 -17.45 -1.14 9.18
CA MET A 729 -16.44 -2.18 8.91
C MET A 729 -17.08 -3.49 8.43
N SER A 730 -18.30 -3.79 8.88
CA SER A 730 -19.08 -4.93 8.39
C SER A 730 -19.34 -4.87 6.89
N ASP A 731 -19.49 -3.68 6.31
CA ASP A 731 -19.76 -3.52 4.88
C ASP A 731 -18.51 -3.90 4.07
N VAL A 732 -17.32 -3.55 4.58
CA VAL A 732 -16.03 -3.96 4.01
C VAL A 732 -15.87 -5.48 4.10
N GLU A 733 -16.16 -6.07 5.28
CA GLU A 733 -16.05 -7.52 5.49
C GLU A 733 -17.05 -8.34 4.64
N ASN A 734 -18.28 -7.85 4.52
CA ASN A 734 -19.31 -8.48 3.69
C ASN A 734 -18.87 -8.48 2.23
N ARG A 735 -18.34 -7.36 1.72
CA ARG A 735 -17.83 -7.28 0.33
C ARG A 735 -16.62 -8.17 0.07
N ILE A 736 -15.74 -8.33 1.06
CA ILE A 736 -14.64 -9.29 0.97
C ILE A 736 -15.20 -10.70 0.83
N SER A 737 -16.20 -11.05 1.64
CA SER A 737 -16.79 -12.39 1.70
C SER A 737 -17.73 -12.70 0.54
N GLU A 738 -18.39 -11.68 -0.02
CA GLU A 738 -19.32 -11.77 -1.16
C GLU A 738 -18.61 -11.89 -2.51
N TYR A 739 -17.28 -11.75 -2.54
CA TYR A 739 -16.53 -11.87 -3.77
C TYR A 739 -16.63 -13.30 -4.32
N ARG A 740 -17.53 -13.47 -5.29
CA ARG A 740 -17.86 -14.72 -5.97
C ARG A 740 -17.09 -14.90 -7.26
#